data_AF-A0A437UYL8-F1
#
_entry.id   AF-A0A437UYL8-F1
#
_cell.length_a   1.000
_cell.length_b   1.000
_cell.length_c   1.000
_cell.angle_alpha   90.00
_cell.angle_beta   90.00
_cell.angle_gamma   90.00
#
_symmetry.space_group_name_H-M   'P 1'
#
loop_
_entity.id
_entity.type
_entity.pdbx_description
1 polymer ?
#
loop_
_entity_poly.entity_id
_entity_poly.type
_entity_poly.pdbx_seq_one_letter_code
_entity_poly.pdbx_strand_id
1 'polypeptide(L)'
;MGRRPPRSRAMRSSRAAGFSGRKTYARMIPYGEMPEHEGESSMGVKVSVVVPVYNVERYVEQCVRSLMGQTLEDIEIIIVNDGSTDGSRAIVGGLAEKDPRIRIIDNANSGYGVSINTGFAAATGEYLGILESDDFAEPDAFEKLYRAAVANDADMVKACFNLYWTDPERFKYFDIFENTDIPEDKAGRFDYSYANRVIKPLDYEHIFYVKASIWSAIYRADFIRANGIACRETPGASYQDASFTFNVLAKARRLYLMRDAVINYRQDNSNSSVNSKDKAFVLFGEYEEIERIIDEDGVESPDELRRVAALMKFDAYMWNYNRVHRTYHAELAQRMSEEFKAGFARGTLDIERFESGKWYALNLVANDPERFVREWDTGDKTRQERLQQKLFNAATIVQKEGPASYVGRVFKKFVFDRFGDPEPAPRPDEGVEWEDRPPVTLPLCNNCLVSIVMPAYNAERYIEETVQRILDQRFRLFELIIVDDGSTDRTPGILERFAAQDKRVRVIHQENQGEGAARIAGFRACRGDWLVSVDADDLVEPLLLDHLVRRGYETDADIVIFRVETLDDQTGEKLPCDWAFRTDPALGDVFAPEDMAPTLFNSFQNWVWNKMFRMSFLREKGIAFQSVRRTADLLFTCSALACARRIALLDEVLYRYRINNPASAFATSDSAPLDFYHAFCALKDFLCEHGLYETYQRTFRNWASDGFRANLMVMRSLDGFRTVLSKFKEEGFARLEIDRIGEGEWFEKDHYDFCRYMIEHDLEEGLYFVLSRVKAENNELMTYSSGIRKDHSDPRVLARELATRVIRKARSTIRL
;
A
#
# COMPACT_ATOMS: atom_id res chain seq x y z
N MET A 1 -11.20 -61.44 -49.52
CA MET A 1 -11.22 -60.71 -48.23
C MET A 1 -9.86 -60.86 -47.58
N GLY A 2 -9.29 -59.77 -47.04
CA GLY A 2 -8.15 -59.85 -46.10
C GLY A 2 -6.87 -59.12 -46.51
N ARG A 3 -6.65 -57.97 -45.87
CA ARG A 3 -5.38 -57.34 -45.46
C ARG A 3 -4.20 -57.37 -46.45
N ARG A 4 -3.83 -56.19 -46.97
CA ARG A 4 -2.46 -55.92 -47.46
C ARG A 4 -1.54 -55.48 -46.30
N PRO A 5 -0.30 -55.99 -46.20
CA PRO A 5 0.72 -55.61 -45.23
C PRO A 5 1.66 -54.51 -45.77
N PRO A 6 2.63 -53.99 -44.98
CA PRO A 6 3.24 -52.67 -45.16
C PRO A 6 4.48 -52.69 -46.06
N ARG A 7 4.84 -51.53 -46.63
CA ARG A 7 6.17 -51.31 -47.22
C ARG A 7 6.86 -50.11 -46.62
N SER A 8 8.04 -50.40 -46.08
CA SER A 8 9.06 -49.49 -45.61
C SER A 8 9.88 -48.89 -46.77
N ARG A 9 10.35 -47.65 -46.53
CA ARG A 9 11.58 -46.96 -46.98
C ARG A 9 12.12 -47.22 -48.41
N ALA A 10 12.26 -46.16 -49.20
CA ALA A 10 13.52 -45.38 -49.28
C ALA A 10 13.46 -44.18 -50.24
N MET A 11 14.06 -43.07 -49.78
CA MET A 11 14.78 -42.00 -50.47
C MET A 11 14.16 -41.28 -51.69
N ARG A 12 13.94 -39.97 -51.53
CA ARG A 12 14.37 -38.93 -52.48
C ARG A 12 14.60 -37.59 -51.78
N SER A 13 15.57 -36.88 -52.32
CA SER A 13 16.24 -35.69 -51.82
C SER A 13 15.45 -34.38 -51.99
N SER A 14 15.92 -33.37 -51.25
CA SER A 14 15.79 -31.91 -51.46
C SER A 14 14.43 -31.26 -51.16
N ARG A 15 14.41 -30.43 -50.11
CA ARG A 15 14.06 -29.00 -50.17
C ARG A 15 14.30 -28.35 -48.81
N ALA A 16 15.09 -27.27 -48.80
CA ALA A 16 15.13 -26.31 -47.72
C ALA A 16 13.73 -25.72 -47.52
N ALA A 17 13.16 -25.91 -46.33
CA ALA A 17 11.93 -25.26 -45.91
C ALA A 17 12.30 -24.15 -44.93
N GLY A 18 11.88 -22.93 -45.28
CA GLY A 18 12.09 -21.73 -44.50
C GLY A 18 11.46 -21.79 -43.12
N PHE A 19 12.17 -21.22 -42.15
CA PHE A 19 11.69 -20.96 -40.81
C PHE A 19 10.76 -19.74 -40.84
N SER A 20 9.45 -19.97 -40.73
CA SER A 20 8.46 -18.94 -40.36
C SER A 20 8.20 -19.05 -38.85
N GLY A 21 8.78 -18.14 -38.09
CA GLY A 21 8.61 -18.05 -36.63
C GLY A 21 8.57 -16.61 -36.14
N ARG A 22 7.84 -15.72 -36.82
CA ARG A 22 7.47 -14.42 -36.25
C ARG A 22 6.16 -14.59 -35.49
N LYS A 23 6.21 -14.49 -34.15
CA LYS A 23 5.04 -14.23 -33.33
C LYS A 23 4.50 -12.85 -33.73
N THR A 24 3.32 -12.83 -34.32
CA THR A 24 2.58 -11.62 -34.68
C THR A 24 1.99 -10.99 -33.41
N TYR A 25 2.46 -9.80 -33.05
CA TYR A 25 1.77 -8.92 -32.10
C TYR A 25 1.05 -7.81 -32.86
N ALA A 26 -0.17 -7.52 -32.42
CA ALA A 26 -1.09 -6.45 -32.84
C ALA A 26 -1.51 -6.40 -34.33
N ARG A 27 -2.80 -6.63 -34.57
CA ARG A 27 -3.48 -6.25 -35.82
C ARG A 27 -3.32 -4.74 -36.02
N MET A 28 -2.77 -4.34 -37.17
CA MET A 28 -2.87 -2.98 -37.70
C MET A 28 -4.34 -2.56 -37.71
N ILE A 29 -4.67 -1.44 -37.06
CA ILE A 29 -5.92 -0.73 -37.31
C ILE A 29 -5.71 -0.02 -38.66
N PRO A 30 -6.59 -0.21 -39.66
CA PRO A 30 -6.47 0.49 -40.92
C PRO A 30 -6.62 1.99 -40.66
N TYR A 31 -5.64 2.76 -41.12
CA TYR A 31 -5.74 4.22 -41.20
C TYR A 31 -7.00 4.56 -42.00
N GLY A 32 -7.88 5.40 -41.43
CA GLY A 32 -9.02 5.96 -42.16
C GLY A 32 -8.55 6.72 -43.39
N GLU A 33 -9.38 6.74 -44.45
CA GLU A 33 -9.06 7.39 -45.72
C GLU A 33 -8.60 8.84 -45.51
N MET A 34 -7.50 9.16 -46.19
CA MET A 34 -6.76 10.41 -46.12
C MET A 34 -7.57 11.55 -46.74
N PRO A 35 -7.68 12.72 -46.09
CA PRO A 35 -7.99 13.95 -46.81
C PRO A 35 -6.77 14.29 -47.68
N GLU A 36 -6.96 14.31 -49.00
CA GLU A 36 -5.99 14.93 -49.91
C GLU A 36 -5.91 16.42 -49.58
N HIS A 37 -4.86 16.81 -48.85
CA HIS A 37 -4.55 18.23 -48.67
C HIS A 37 -3.78 18.69 -49.91
N GLU A 38 -4.52 19.18 -50.91
CA GLU A 38 -3.97 20.09 -51.90
C GLU A 38 -3.64 21.41 -51.17
N GLY A 39 -2.37 21.60 -50.83
CA GLY A 39 -1.84 22.80 -50.18
C GLY A 39 -0.35 22.94 -50.48
N GLU A 40 0.03 24.11 -50.98
CA GLU A 40 1.34 24.47 -51.54
C GLU A 40 2.56 23.96 -50.73
N SER A 41 3.54 23.36 -51.42
CA SER A 41 4.80 22.93 -50.82
C SER A 41 5.60 24.14 -50.31
N SER A 42 5.64 24.36 -49.00
CA SER A 42 6.63 25.24 -48.40
C SER A 42 8.01 24.57 -48.48
N MET A 43 8.99 25.26 -49.06
CA MET A 43 10.39 24.84 -49.20
C MET A 43 11.19 24.90 -47.87
N GLY A 44 10.55 24.61 -46.73
CA GLY A 44 11.12 24.75 -45.39
C GLY A 44 11.60 23.43 -44.78
N VAL A 45 12.60 23.49 -43.89
CA VAL A 45 13.02 22.34 -43.07
C VAL A 45 11.87 21.96 -42.13
N LYS A 46 11.43 20.71 -42.17
CA LYS A 46 10.33 20.21 -41.34
C LYS A 46 10.80 19.77 -39.96
N VAL A 47 11.92 19.04 -39.90
CA VAL A 47 12.50 18.56 -38.64
C VAL A 47 14.00 18.79 -38.62
N SER A 48 14.51 19.44 -37.58
CA SER A 48 15.94 19.48 -37.27
C SER A 48 16.27 18.44 -36.21
N VAL A 49 17.11 17.46 -36.56
CA VAL A 49 17.53 16.39 -35.65
C VAL A 49 18.93 16.69 -35.13
N VAL A 50 19.05 16.89 -33.82
CA VAL A 50 20.33 17.11 -33.13
C VAL A 50 20.93 15.79 -32.70
N VAL A 51 22.21 15.59 -33.00
CA VAL A 51 23.00 14.40 -32.65
C VAL A 51 24.22 14.84 -31.82
N PRO A 52 24.19 14.69 -30.48
CA PRO A 52 25.34 14.98 -29.63
C PRO A 52 26.39 13.88 -29.75
N VAL A 53 27.62 14.24 -30.12
CA VAL A 53 28.72 13.30 -30.41
C VAL A 53 29.90 13.55 -29.48
N TYR A 54 30.25 12.52 -28.68
CA TYR A 54 31.47 12.50 -27.89
C TYR A 54 32.00 11.06 -27.77
N ASN A 55 33.14 10.77 -28.41
CA ASN A 55 33.86 9.51 -28.29
C ASN A 55 33.01 8.24 -28.52
N VAL A 56 32.34 8.18 -29.68
CA VAL A 56 31.33 7.18 -30.05
C VAL A 56 31.59 6.57 -31.45
N GLU A 57 32.86 6.48 -31.85
CA GLU A 57 33.28 6.10 -33.21
C GLU A 57 32.71 4.75 -33.69
N ARG A 58 32.45 3.84 -32.74
CA ARG A 58 31.90 2.51 -33.02
C ARG A 58 30.46 2.54 -33.53
N TYR A 59 29.68 3.55 -33.17
CA TYR A 59 28.24 3.57 -33.40
C TYR A 59 27.77 4.75 -34.26
N VAL A 60 28.51 5.87 -34.24
CA VAL A 60 28.09 7.13 -34.87
C VAL A 60 27.81 7.01 -36.37
N GLU A 61 28.53 6.14 -37.09
CA GLU A 61 28.26 5.91 -38.52
C GLU A 61 26.85 5.32 -38.74
N GLN A 62 26.44 4.34 -37.94
CA GLN A 62 25.12 3.74 -38.04
C GLN A 62 24.03 4.76 -37.69
N CYS A 63 24.24 5.53 -36.61
CA CYS A 63 23.34 6.59 -36.18
C CYS A 63 23.07 7.58 -37.30
N VAL A 64 24.12 8.21 -37.85
CA VAL A 64 23.98 9.23 -38.89
C VAL A 64 23.42 8.65 -40.19
N ARG A 65 23.83 7.43 -40.58
CA ARG A 65 23.25 6.76 -41.77
C ARG A 65 21.76 6.47 -41.63
N SER A 66 21.27 6.21 -40.42
CA SER A 66 19.84 6.03 -40.17
C SER A 66 19.04 7.31 -40.41
N LEU A 67 19.65 8.48 -40.15
CA LEU A 67 19.08 9.78 -40.48
C LEU A 67 19.15 10.08 -41.99
N MET A 68 20.29 9.79 -42.62
CA MET A 68 20.44 9.95 -44.07
C MET A 68 19.40 9.14 -44.86
N GLY A 69 19.01 7.97 -44.33
CA GLY A 69 18.03 7.07 -44.94
C GLY A 69 16.56 7.32 -44.56
N GLN A 70 16.24 8.43 -43.88
CA GLN A 70 14.85 8.75 -43.54
C GLN A 70 14.00 9.00 -44.79
N THR A 71 12.74 8.58 -44.73
CA THR A 71 11.71 8.84 -45.74
C THR A 71 11.26 10.30 -45.80
N LEU A 72 11.40 11.05 -44.70
CA LEU A 72 11.21 12.50 -44.70
C LEU A 72 12.46 13.18 -45.26
N GLU A 73 12.38 13.72 -46.48
CA GLU A 73 13.54 14.34 -47.15
C GLU A 73 13.90 15.72 -46.57
N ASP A 74 12.90 16.49 -46.14
CA ASP A 74 13.02 17.87 -45.60
C ASP A 74 13.52 17.89 -44.14
N ILE A 75 14.55 17.10 -43.82
CA ILE A 75 15.20 17.08 -42.51
C ILE A 75 16.54 17.83 -42.54
N GLU A 76 16.86 18.47 -41.44
CA GLU A 76 18.20 19.01 -41.14
C GLU A 76 18.86 18.11 -40.09
N ILE A 77 20.12 17.71 -40.31
CA ILE A 77 20.87 16.85 -39.38
C ILE A 77 21.99 17.68 -38.77
N ILE A 78 21.89 17.99 -37.48
CA ILE A 78 22.85 18.83 -36.77
C ILE A 78 23.68 17.97 -35.84
N ILE A 79 24.93 17.72 -36.23
CA ILE A 79 25.89 16.97 -35.43
C ILE A 79 26.66 17.95 -34.57
N VAL A 80 26.55 17.82 -33.25
CA VAL A 80 27.31 18.63 -32.30
C VAL A 80 28.43 17.76 -31.72
N ASN A 81 29.65 17.95 -32.23
CA ASN A 81 30.83 17.25 -31.74
C ASN A 81 31.40 17.97 -30.51
N ASP A 82 31.27 17.37 -29.33
CA ASP A 82 31.67 17.94 -28.04
C ASP A 82 33.14 17.64 -27.71
N GLY A 83 34.03 17.89 -28.67
CA GLY A 83 35.46 17.68 -28.50
C GLY A 83 35.89 16.21 -28.47
N SER A 84 35.31 15.36 -29.33
CA SER A 84 35.74 13.96 -29.48
C SER A 84 37.24 13.86 -29.77
N THR A 85 37.90 12.91 -29.10
CA THR A 85 39.31 12.58 -29.26
C THR A 85 39.55 11.29 -30.04
N ASP A 86 38.49 10.54 -30.32
CA ASP A 86 38.51 9.33 -31.16
C ASP A 86 38.19 9.66 -32.64
N GLY A 87 37.93 8.64 -33.46
CA GLY A 87 37.59 8.77 -34.87
C GLY A 87 36.21 9.37 -35.17
N SER A 88 35.37 9.66 -34.17
CA SER A 88 33.97 10.10 -34.37
C SER A 88 33.88 11.32 -35.28
N ARG A 89 34.71 12.33 -35.04
CA ARG A 89 34.70 13.59 -35.80
C ARG A 89 35.08 13.40 -37.28
N ALA A 90 36.01 12.48 -37.55
CA ALA A 90 36.42 12.15 -38.91
C ALA A 90 35.30 11.39 -39.66
N ILE A 91 34.65 10.44 -38.98
CA ILE A 91 33.53 9.66 -39.53
C ILE A 91 32.39 10.57 -39.94
N VAL A 92 31.92 11.45 -39.04
CA VAL A 92 30.81 12.37 -39.34
C VAL A 92 31.18 13.38 -40.43
N GLY A 93 32.45 13.82 -40.47
CA GLY A 93 32.97 14.68 -41.55
C GLY A 93 32.84 14.02 -42.94
N GLY A 94 33.26 12.75 -43.06
CA GLY A 94 33.14 12.02 -44.32
C GLY A 94 31.69 11.67 -44.73
N LEU A 95 30.74 11.70 -43.79
CA LEU A 95 29.31 11.59 -44.10
C LEU A 95 28.72 12.94 -44.53
N ALA A 96 29.11 14.05 -43.90
CA ALA A 96 28.67 15.38 -44.27
C ALA A 96 29.09 15.80 -45.70
N GLU A 97 30.23 15.29 -46.19
CA GLU A 97 30.61 15.45 -47.61
C GLU A 97 29.65 14.77 -48.59
N LYS A 98 28.88 13.77 -48.13
CA LYS A 98 27.98 12.95 -48.96
C LYS A 98 26.52 13.36 -48.87
N ASP A 99 26.14 14.08 -47.82
CA ASP A 99 24.76 14.50 -47.58
C ASP A 99 24.73 15.98 -47.14
N PRO A 100 24.24 16.90 -48.00
CA PRO A 100 24.25 18.33 -47.72
C PRO A 100 23.30 18.73 -46.58
N ARG A 101 22.44 17.83 -46.11
CA ARG A 101 21.56 18.06 -44.96
C ARG A 101 22.32 18.01 -43.62
N ILE A 102 23.56 17.52 -43.62
CA ILE A 102 24.37 17.38 -42.41
C ILE A 102 25.19 18.65 -42.16
N ARG A 103 24.99 19.24 -40.98
CA ARG A 103 25.77 20.36 -40.46
C ARG A 103 26.51 19.92 -39.20
N ILE A 104 27.81 20.19 -39.16
CA ILE A 104 28.65 19.84 -38.01
C ILE A 104 29.00 21.12 -37.24
N ILE A 105 28.83 21.10 -35.92
CA ILE A 105 29.24 22.15 -34.99
C ILE A 105 30.24 21.53 -34.02
N ASP A 106 31.42 22.14 -33.90
CA ASP A 106 32.49 21.68 -33.01
C ASP A 106 32.50 22.54 -31.74
N ASN A 107 32.30 21.89 -30.59
CA ASN A 107 32.45 22.49 -29.27
C ASN A 107 33.75 22.00 -28.61
N ALA A 108 34.30 22.81 -27.69
CA ALA A 108 35.21 22.24 -26.68
C ALA A 108 34.37 21.36 -25.73
N ASN A 109 34.92 20.26 -25.21
CA ASN A 109 34.19 19.35 -24.31
C ASN A 109 33.52 20.13 -23.17
N SER A 110 32.21 20.28 -23.29
CA SER A 110 31.38 21.24 -22.54
C SER A 110 30.20 20.56 -21.87
N GLY A 111 29.91 19.31 -22.23
CA GLY A 111 28.87 18.49 -21.64
C GLY A 111 27.64 18.33 -22.54
N TYR A 112 26.83 17.34 -22.17
CA TYR A 112 25.67 16.91 -22.96
C TYR A 112 24.63 18.02 -23.11
N GLY A 113 24.27 18.70 -22.00
CA GLY A 113 23.28 19.79 -22.02
C GLY A 113 23.68 20.93 -22.94
N VAL A 114 24.95 21.36 -22.91
CA VAL A 114 25.49 22.38 -23.80
C VAL A 114 25.37 21.94 -25.26
N SER A 115 25.70 20.67 -25.55
CA SER A 115 25.64 20.12 -26.91
C SER A 115 24.21 20.15 -27.48
N ILE A 116 23.21 19.75 -26.69
CA ILE A 116 21.79 19.83 -27.10
C ILE A 116 21.37 21.28 -27.32
N ASN A 117 21.70 22.17 -26.38
CA ASN A 117 21.37 23.60 -26.46
C ASN A 117 22.00 24.27 -27.70
N THR A 118 23.27 23.97 -28.00
CA THR A 118 23.97 24.43 -29.22
C THR A 118 23.24 23.96 -30.47
N GLY A 119 22.83 22.68 -30.51
CA GLY A 119 22.09 22.12 -31.62
C GLY A 119 20.72 22.78 -31.82
N PHE A 120 19.96 22.95 -30.74
CA PHE A 120 18.64 23.60 -30.78
C PHE A 120 18.73 25.08 -31.18
N ALA A 121 19.76 25.80 -30.73
CA ALA A 121 20.01 27.18 -31.14
C ALA A 121 20.35 27.29 -32.63
N ALA A 122 21.00 26.27 -33.20
CA ALA A 122 21.36 26.21 -34.61
C ALA A 122 20.23 25.74 -35.54
N ALA A 123 19.19 25.11 -34.98
CA ALA A 123 18.12 24.44 -35.71
C ALA A 123 17.13 25.40 -36.37
N THR A 124 16.76 25.06 -37.60
CA THR A 124 15.86 25.86 -38.45
C THR A 124 14.51 25.20 -38.73
N GLY A 125 14.35 23.93 -38.34
CA GLY A 125 13.15 23.15 -38.58
C GLY A 125 11.94 23.62 -37.78
N GLU A 126 10.74 23.34 -38.31
CA GLU A 126 9.47 23.56 -37.62
C GLU A 126 9.37 22.76 -36.31
N TYR A 127 9.94 21.55 -36.32
CA TYR A 127 10.08 20.67 -35.15
C TYR A 127 11.55 20.32 -34.88
N LEU A 128 11.86 20.08 -33.62
CA LEU A 128 13.17 19.68 -33.12
C LEU A 128 13.11 18.22 -32.68
N GLY A 129 14.11 17.42 -33.06
CA GLY A 129 14.31 16.05 -32.60
C GLY A 129 15.71 15.85 -32.05
N ILE A 130 15.89 14.80 -31.24
CA ILE A 130 17.19 14.38 -30.72
C ILE A 130 17.39 12.92 -31.12
N LEU A 131 18.61 12.55 -31.54
CA LEU A 131 19.00 11.16 -31.68
C LEU A 131 20.36 10.96 -30.99
N GLU A 132 20.41 10.04 -30.02
CA GLU A 132 21.68 9.69 -29.36
C GLU A 132 22.65 9.08 -30.37
N SER A 133 23.93 9.44 -30.24
CA SER A 133 24.95 9.08 -31.23
C SER A 133 25.33 7.60 -31.23
N ASP A 134 24.87 6.82 -30.26
CA ASP A 134 24.96 5.35 -30.21
C ASP A 134 23.67 4.61 -30.58
N ASP A 135 22.58 5.33 -30.86
CA ASP A 135 21.29 4.81 -31.28
C ASP A 135 21.08 4.91 -32.80
N PHE A 136 19.94 4.42 -33.29
CA PHE A 136 19.53 4.59 -34.68
C PHE A 136 18.01 4.64 -34.84
N ALA A 137 17.54 5.43 -35.82
CA ALA A 137 16.13 5.61 -36.11
C ALA A 137 15.59 4.56 -37.09
N GLU A 138 14.30 4.22 -36.97
CA GLU A 138 13.58 3.47 -38.02
C GLU A 138 13.47 4.32 -39.30
N PRO A 139 13.42 3.73 -40.51
CA PRO A 139 13.45 4.50 -41.78
C PRO A 139 12.33 5.53 -41.95
N ASP A 140 11.21 5.38 -41.24
CA ASP A 140 10.05 6.27 -41.28
C ASP A 140 9.78 6.99 -39.95
N ALA A 141 10.77 7.00 -39.05
CA ALA A 141 10.65 7.57 -37.70
C ALA A 141 10.23 9.04 -37.72
N PHE A 142 11.02 9.90 -38.37
CA PHE A 142 10.76 11.35 -38.37
C PHE A 142 9.59 11.74 -39.26
N GLU A 143 9.29 10.96 -40.30
CA GLU A 143 8.07 11.15 -41.10
C GLU A 143 6.81 10.90 -40.26
N LYS A 144 6.75 9.78 -39.52
CA LYS A 144 5.63 9.46 -38.62
C LYS A 144 5.45 10.51 -37.54
N LEU A 145 6.55 10.88 -36.87
CA LEU A 145 6.55 11.88 -35.81
C LEU A 145 6.04 13.23 -36.34
N TYR A 146 6.59 13.72 -37.46
CA TYR A 146 6.19 14.99 -38.07
C TYR A 146 4.73 15.00 -38.52
N ARG A 147 4.28 13.96 -39.22
CA ARG A 147 2.89 13.84 -39.66
C ARG A 147 1.92 13.85 -38.48
N ALA A 148 2.25 13.12 -37.41
CA ALA A 148 1.46 13.14 -36.18
C ALA A 148 1.43 14.53 -35.55
N ALA A 149 2.57 15.23 -35.52
CA ALA A 149 2.66 16.56 -34.93
C ALA A 149 1.80 17.59 -35.67
N VAL A 150 1.93 17.67 -36.99
CA VAL A 150 1.19 18.63 -37.82
C VAL A 150 -0.30 18.31 -37.84
N ALA A 151 -0.68 17.04 -38.04
CA ALA A 151 -2.10 16.64 -38.07
C ALA A 151 -2.84 16.94 -36.77
N ASN A 152 -2.11 17.04 -35.66
CA ASN A 152 -2.65 17.24 -34.33
C ASN A 152 -2.28 18.59 -33.72
N ASP A 153 -1.60 19.48 -34.44
CA ASP A 153 -1.07 20.75 -33.90
C ASP A 153 -0.36 20.54 -32.55
N ALA A 154 0.53 19.55 -32.47
CA ALA A 154 1.14 19.14 -31.21
C ALA A 154 2.32 20.03 -30.81
N ASP A 155 2.40 20.37 -29.52
CA ASP A 155 3.60 20.95 -28.89
C ASP A 155 4.73 19.91 -28.83
N MET A 156 4.34 18.66 -28.57
CA MET A 156 5.23 17.52 -28.44
C MET A 156 4.55 16.26 -28.99
N VAL A 157 5.31 15.44 -29.71
CA VAL A 157 4.93 14.07 -30.03
C VAL A 157 5.87 13.14 -29.28
N LYS A 158 5.32 12.20 -28.51
CA LYS A 158 6.07 11.16 -27.80
C LYS A 158 5.71 9.79 -28.32
N ALA A 159 6.72 9.00 -28.68
CA ALA A 159 6.52 7.67 -29.23
C ALA A 159 7.16 6.57 -28.37
N CYS A 160 6.69 5.35 -28.58
CA CYS A 160 7.36 4.13 -28.14
C CYS A 160 8.71 3.96 -28.85
N PHE A 161 9.52 3.02 -28.36
CA PHE A 161 10.83 2.72 -28.93
C PHE A 161 11.23 1.27 -28.64
N ASN A 162 12.29 0.81 -29.31
CA ASN A 162 12.83 -0.53 -29.11
C ASN A 162 14.05 -0.47 -28.20
N LEU A 163 14.14 -1.37 -27.23
CA LEU A 163 15.37 -1.70 -26.54
C LEU A 163 16.17 -2.68 -27.40
N TYR A 164 17.35 -2.24 -27.84
CA TYR A 164 18.19 -2.95 -28.79
C TYR A 164 19.45 -3.51 -28.13
N TRP A 165 19.74 -4.78 -28.40
CA TRP A 165 21.02 -5.43 -28.11
C TRP A 165 21.54 -6.02 -29.42
N THR A 166 22.86 -6.12 -29.56
CA THR A 166 23.50 -6.81 -30.71
C THR A 166 23.09 -8.29 -30.77
N ASP A 167 22.75 -8.88 -29.62
CA ASP A 167 22.11 -10.20 -29.53
C ASP A 167 20.61 -10.09 -29.90
N PRO A 168 20.20 -10.61 -31.07
CA PRO A 168 18.83 -10.47 -31.56
C PRO A 168 17.78 -11.19 -30.69
N GLU A 169 18.18 -12.12 -29.83
CA GLU A 169 17.25 -12.78 -28.90
C GLU A 169 16.80 -11.88 -27.75
N ARG A 170 17.46 -10.74 -27.52
CA ARG A 170 17.20 -9.84 -26.39
C ARG A 170 16.35 -8.62 -26.74
N PHE A 171 15.91 -8.49 -27.99
CA PHE A 171 15.10 -7.36 -28.43
C PHE A 171 13.81 -7.22 -27.61
N LYS A 172 13.51 -6.00 -27.14
CA LYS A 172 12.28 -5.71 -26.38
C LYS A 172 11.64 -4.40 -26.85
N TYR A 173 10.34 -4.42 -27.10
CA TYR A 173 9.55 -3.21 -27.33
C TYR A 173 9.28 -2.50 -26.00
N PHE A 174 9.54 -1.20 -25.93
CA PHE A 174 9.23 -0.35 -24.78
C PHE A 174 7.93 0.41 -25.05
N ASP A 175 6.90 0.09 -24.29
CA ASP A 175 5.57 0.69 -24.42
C ASP A 175 5.41 1.82 -23.39
N ILE A 176 5.26 3.07 -23.84
CA ILE A 176 5.11 4.22 -22.92
C ILE A 176 3.78 4.23 -22.16
N PHE A 177 2.83 3.38 -22.56
CA PHE A 177 1.55 3.20 -21.87
C PHE A 177 1.61 2.10 -20.81
N GLU A 178 2.77 1.46 -20.65
CA GLU A 178 3.02 0.47 -19.62
C GLU A 178 3.22 1.17 -18.26
N ASN A 179 2.39 0.79 -17.29
CA ASN A 179 2.65 1.04 -15.88
C ASN A 179 3.52 -0.09 -15.33
N THR A 180 4.81 0.20 -15.12
CA THR A 180 5.79 -0.79 -14.66
C THR A 180 5.58 -1.21 -13.21
N ASP A 181 4.82 -0.45 -12.42
CA ASP A 181 4.44 -0.84 -11.04
C ASP A 181 3.40 -1.98 -11.05
N ILE A 182 2.81 -2.27 -12.22
CA ILE A 182 1.86 -3.37 -12.42
C ILE A 182 2.57 -4.54 -13.13
N PRO A 183 2.65 -5.74 -12.50
CA PRO A 183 3.24 -6.92 -13.11
C PRO A 183 2.66 -7.29 -14.48
N GLU A 184 3.50 -7.88 -15.32
CA GLU A 184 3.21 -8.22 -16.73
C GLU A 184 1.94 -9.07 -16.94
N ASP A 185 1.53 -9.85 -15.94
CA ASP A 185 0.38 -10.74 -15.99
C ASP A 185 -0.94 -10.12 -15.50
N LYS A 186 -0.95 -8.84 -15.11
CA LYS A 186 -2.09 -8.21 -14.42
C LYS A 186 -2.88 -7.27 -15.35
N ALA A 187 -4.21 -7.27 -15.20
CA ALA A 187 -5.09 -6.33 -15.90
C ALA A 187 -4.82 -4.89 -15.44
N GLY A 188 -4.93 -3.92 -16.34
CA GLY A 188 -4.64 -2.50 -16.05
C GLY A 188 -3.18 -2.09 -16.23
N ARG A 189 -2.27 -3.03 -16.53
CA ARG A 189 -0.85 -2.72 -16.80
C ARG A 189 -0.64 -1.73 -17.94
N PHE A 190 -1.52 -1.74 -18.92
CA PHE A 190 -1.43 -0.84 -20.06
C PHE A 190 -2.68 0.02 -20.13
N ASP A 191 -2.47 1.33 -20.17
CA ASP A 191 -3.55 2.28 -20.41
C ASP A 191 -3.47 2.84 -21.83
N TYR A 192 -4.04 2.08 -22.75
CA TYR A 192 -4.14 2.50 -24.15
C TYR A 192 -5.27 3.51 -24.37
N SER A 193 -5.99 3.92 -23.34
CA SER A 193 -7.02 4.94 -23.49
C SER A 193 -6.44 6.29 -23.89
N TYR A 194 -5.12 6.51 -23.75
CA TYR A 194 -4.44 7.73 -24.21
C TYR A 194 -3.61 7.53 -25.49
N ALA A 195 -3.68 6.36 -26.11
CA ALA A 195 -2.93 6.08 -27.33
C ALA A 195 -3.50 6.81 -28.56
N ASN A 196 -2.59 7.33 -29.38
CA ASN A 196 -2.85 7.99 -30.66
C ASN A 196 -3.87 9.13 -30.57
N ARG A 197 -3.75 9.96 -29.52
CA ARG A 197 -4.58 11.15 -29.33
C ARG A 197 -3.78 12.29 -28.71
N VAL A 198 -4.32 13.49 -28.84
CA VAL A 198 -3.84 14.67 -28.13
C VAL A 198 -4.38 14.68 -26.72
N ILE A 199 -3.50 14.94 -25.77
CA ILE A 199 -3.81 15.08 -24.35
C ILE A 199 -3.15 16.34 -23.78
N LYS A 200 -3.68 16.84 -22.67
CA LYS A 200 -2.91 17.69 -21.77
C LYS A 200 -2.12 16.76 -20.82
N PRO A 201 -0.82 16.99 -20.58
CA PRO A 201 -0.01 16.08 -19.78
C PRO A 201 -0.57 15.75 -18.38
N LEU A 202 -1.13 16.74 -17.67
CA LEU A 202 -1.75 16.52 -16.35
C LEU A 202 -3.04 15.68 -16.39
N ASP A 203 -3.71 15.56 -17.55
CA ASP A 203 -4.86 14.65 -17.68
C ASP A 203 -4.41 13.18 -17.69
N TYR A 204 -3.12 12.92 -17.90
CA TYR A 204 -2.50 11.60 -17.85
C TYR A 204 -1.14 11.68 -17.14
N GLU A 205 -1.16 11.88 -15.82
CA GLU A 205 0.02 12.06 -14.96
C GLU A 205 1.09 10.96 -15.15
N HIS A 206 0.68 9.75 -15.55
CA HIS A 206 1.60 8.64 -15.84
C HIS A 206 2.74 9.05 -16.76
N ILE A 207 2.51 9.95 -17.72
CA ILE A 207 3.54 10.38 -18.66
C ILE A 207 4.75 11.05 -17.99
N PHE A 208 4.59 11.62 -16.79
CA PHE A 208 5.69 12.17 -15.99
C PHE A 208 6.55 11.08 -15.34
N TYR A 209 6.01 9.87 -15.14
CA TYR A 209 6.71 8.74 -14.53
C TYR A 209 7.35 7.80 -15.56
N VAL A 210 7.01 7.94 -16.84
CA VAL A 210 7.65 7.22 -17.93
C VAL A 210 9.09 7.72 -18.12
N LYS A 211 9.97 6.82 -18.56
CA LYS A 211 11.36 7.16 -18.90
C LYS A 211 11.42 8.40 -19.79
N ALA A 212 12.18 9.42 -19.38
CA ALA A 212 12.34 10.70 -20.09
C ALA A 212 12.53 10.51 -21.61
N SER A 213 13.47 9.64 -22.00
CA SER A 213 13.68 9.14 -23.37
C SER A 213 13.52 10.20 -24.45
N ILE A 214 14.20 11.34 -24.27
CA ILE A 214 14.03 12.57 -25.07
C ILE A 214 14.26 12.36 -26.57
N TRP A 215 14.95 11.28 -26.95
CA TRP A 215 15.18 10.82 -28.32
C TRP A 215 13.96 10.19 -29.00
N SER A 216 12.96 9.72 -28.26
CA SER A 216 11.73 9.13 -28.83
C SER A 216 10.63 10.16 -29.11
N ALA A 217 10.99 11.45 -29.16
CA ALA A 217 10.06 12.56 -29.29
C ALA A 217 10.54 13.63 -30.27
N ILE A 218 9.59 14.42 -30.77
CA ILE A 218 9.85 15.72 -31.40
C ILE A 218 9.06 16.82 -30.70
N TYR A 219 9.61 18.04 -30.76
CA TYR A 219 9.12 19.21 -30.05
C TYR A 219 8.92 20.36 -31.02
N ARG A 220 7.80 21.08 -30.93
CA ARG A 220 7.57 22.26 -31.78
C ARG A 220 8.59 23.34 -31.45
N ALA A 221 9.34 23.79 -32.46
CA ALA A 221 10.52 24.63 -32.24
C ALA A 221 10.18 25.98 -31.60
N ASP A 222 9.10 26.63 -32.06
CA ASP A 222 8.67 27.90 -31.49
C ASP A 222 8.10 27.76 -30.09
N PHE A 223 7.50 26.61 -29.75
CA PHE A 223 7.09 26.31 -28.37
C PHE A 223 8.31 26.21 -27.44
N ILE A 224 9.36 25.50 -27.85
CA ILE A 224 10.61 25.38 -27.08
C ILE A 224 11.24 26.77 -26.85
N ARG A 225 11.36 27.57 -27.92
CA ARG A 225 11.95 28.92 -27.87
C ARG A 225 11.13 29.89 -27.02
N ALA A 226 9.81 29.94 -27.23
CA ALA A 226 8.92 30.86 -26.52
C ALA A 226 8.88 30.62 -25.01
N ASN A 227 9.10 29.36 -24.59
CA ASN A 227 9.09 28.96 -23.19
C ASN A 227 10.49 28.86 -22.54
N GLY A 228 11.54 29.23 -23.28
CA GLY A 228 12.93 29.16 -22.80
C GLY A 228 13.36 27.76 -22.38
N ILE A 229 12.84 26.72 -23.02
CA ILE A 229 13.11 25.32 -22.63
C ILE A 229 14.51 24.93 -23.13
N ALA A 230 15.38 24.57 -22.19
CA ALA A 230 16.76 24.17 -22.47
C ALA A 230 17.20 23.05 -21.52
N CYS A 231 18.22 22.28 -21.91
CA CYS A 231 18.87 21.33 -21.01
C CYS A 231 19.78 22.08 -20.04
N ARG A 232 19.87 21.59 -18.80
CA ARG A 232 20.79 22.15 -17.81
C ARG A 232 22.26 21.90 -18.21
N GLU A 233 23.10 22.91 -18.11
CA GLU A 233 24.52 22.83 -18.52
C GLU A 233 25.42 22.25 -17.42
N THR A 234 25.02 21.13 -16.81
CA THR A 234 25.85 20.41 -15.85
C THR A 234 27.00 19.68 -16.56
N PRO A 235 28.20 19.60 -15.97
CA PRO A 235 29.33 18.88 -16.56
C PRO A 235 29.01 17.41 -16.88
N GLY A 236 29.35 16.98 -18.11
CA GLY A 236 29.11 15.63 -18.62
C GLY A 236 27.62 15.25 -18.77
N ALA A 237 27.34 13.99 -19.05
CA ALA A 237 25.95 13.47 -19.14
C ALA A 237 25.42 13.07 -17.74
N SER A 238 24.59 13.92 -17.15
CA SER A 238 24.26 13.98 -15.73
C SER A 238 22.76 14.23 -15.46
N TYR A 239 21.88 13.40 -16.03
CA TYR A 239 20.42 13.40 -15.80
C TYR A 239 19.65 14.62 -16.36
N GLN A 240 20.24 15.37 -17.30
CA GLN A 240 19.61 16.56 -17.88
C GLN A 240 18.27 16.28 -18.59
N ASP A 241 18.03 15.03 -18.98
CA ASP A 241 16.79 14.59 -19.59
C ASP A 241 15.60 14.65 -18.63
N ALA A 242 15.83 14.52 -17.32
CA ALA A 242 14.79 14.58 -16.29
C ALA A 242 14.15 15.98 -16.21
N SER A 243 14.96 17.02 -15.95
CA SER A 243 14.47 18.39 -15.85
C SER A 243 13.97 18.94 -17.19
N PHE A 244 14.63 18.60 -18.31
CA PHE A 244 14.18 18.97 -19.65
C PHE A 244 12.80 18.39 -19.98
N THR A 245 12.61 17.08 -19.78
CA THR A 245 11.32 16.44 -20.07
C THR A 245 10.22 17.00 -19.18
N PHE A 246 10.50 17.21 -17.90
CA PHE A 246 9.56 17.83 -16.98
C PHE A 246 9.16 19.24 -17.46
N ASN A 247 10.13 20.07 -17.87
CA ASN A 247 9.86 21.43 -18.37
C ASN A 247 8.93 21.42 -19.60
N VAL A 248 9.19 20.51 -20.54
CA VAL A 248 8.32 20.31 -21.72
C VAL A 248 6.92 19.89 -21.29
N LEU A 249 6.78 18.86 -20.46
CA LEU A 249 5.48 18.32 -20.04
C LEU A 249 4.68 19.30 -19.16
N ALA A 250 5.35 20.08 -18.31
CA ALA A 250 4.70 21.06 -17.45
C ALA A 250 4.10 22.24 -18.24
N LYS A 251 4.65 22.56 -19.42
CA LYS A 251 4.24 23.70 -20.24
C LYS A 251 3.47 23.31 -21.51
N ALA A 252 3.57 22.07 -21.96
CA ALA A 252 2.86 21.60 -23.15
C ALA A 252 1.35 21.54 -22.91
N ARG A 253 0.58 21.99 -23.90
CA ARG A 253 -0.89 21.90 -23.90
C ARG A 253 -1.39 20.78 -24.79
N ARG A 254 -0.62 20.44 -25.82
CA ARG A 254 -0.98 19.46 -26.85
C ARG A 254 0.14 18.43 -26.97
N LEU A 255 0.06 17.39 -26.16
CA LEU A 255 0.94 16.23 -26.25
C LEU A 255 0.24 15.13 -27.05
N TYR A 256 0.86 14.65 -28.14
CA TYR A 256 0.38 13.49 -28.87
C TYR A 256 1.21 12.25 -28.52
N LEU A 257 0.55 11.18 -28.05
CA LEU A 257 1.20 9.93 -27.68
C LEU A 257 1.03 8.87 -28.78
N MET A 258 2.13 8.35 -29.32
CA MET A 258 2.15 7.41 -30.44
C MET A 258 2.67 6.03 -30.03
N ARG A 259 2.02 4.96 -30.51
CA ARG A 259 2.44 3.58 -30.21
C ARG A 259 3.57 3.04 -31.10
N ASP A 260 3.83 3.66 -32.23
CA ASP A 260 4.89 3.20 -33.12
C ASP A 260 6.26 3.29 -32.42
N ALA A 261 7.06 2.23 -32.53
CA ALA A 261 8.46 2.28 -32.13
C ALA A 261 9.26 2.98 -33.23
N VAL A 262 9.82 4.15 -32.91
CA VAL A 262 10.50 5.00 -33.90
C VAL A 262 12.02 4.98 -33.78
N ILE A 263 12.56 4.70 -32.59
CA ILE A 263 14.01 4.62 -32.33
C ILE A 263 14.38 3.24 -31.79
N ASN A 264 15.60 2.79 -32.09
CA ASN A 264 16.24 1.64 -31.48
C ASN A 264 17.30 2.10 -30.47
N TYR A 265 16.92 2.05 -29.20
CA TYR A 265 17.71 2.47 -28.03
C TYR A 265 18.66 1.36 -27.57
N ARG A 266 19.96 1.54 -27.79
CA ARG A 266 20.99 0.52 -27.57
C ARG A 266 21.30 0.29 -26.09
N GLN A 267 21.39 -0.98 -25.69
CA GLN A 267 21.57 -1.40 -24.30
C GLN A 267 22.93 -2.04 -23.98
N ASP A 268 23.73 -2.36 -25.00
CA ASP A 268 25.02 -3.07 -24.86
C ASP A 268 26.26 -2.15 -24.99
N ASN A 269 26.06 -0.83 -24.88
CA ASN A 269 27.17 0.13 -24.82
C ASN A 269 27.80 0.19 -23.42
N SER A 270 28.98 -0.43 -23.26
CA SER A 270 29.72 -0.43 -21.99
C SER A 270 30.18 0.97 -21.53
N ASN A 271 30.31 1.92 -22.45
CA ASN A 271 30.75 3.29 -22.16
C ASN A 271 29.59 4.25 -21.83
N SER A 272 28.37 3.73 -21.67
CA SER A 272 27.20 4.55 -21.34
C SER A 272 27.39 5.31 -20.03
N SER A 273 26.98 6.59 -20.03
CA SER A 273 27.11 7.50 -18.89
C SER A 273 26.35 7.05 -17.65
N VAL A 274 25.30 6.23 -17.81
CA VAL A 274 24.50 5.65 -16.71
C VAL A 274 25.33 4.79 -15.75
N ASN A 275 26.51 4.34 -16.18
CA ASN A 275 27.43 3.51 -15.39
C ASN A 275 28.43 4.32 -14.53
N SER A 276 28.43 5.66 -14.59
CA SER A 276 29.36 6.52 -13.85
C SER A 276 28.95 6.70 -12.38
N LYS A 277 29.90 6.44 -11.47
CA LYS A 277 29.71 6.54 -10.00
C LYS A 277 29.94 7.95 -9.44
N ASP A 278 30.59 8.84 -10.18
CA ASP A 278 31.01 10.18 -9.71
C ASP A 278 29.86 11.19 -9.65
N LYS A 279 28.62 10.76 -9.91
CA LYS A 279 27.45 11.62 -10.11
C LYS A 279 26.36 11.43 -9.05
N ALA A 280 26.71 10.86 -7.90
CA ALA A 280 25.75 10.54 -6.84
C ALA A 280 24.90 11.75 -6.40
N PHE A 281 25.47 12.96 -6.40
CA PHE A 281 24.79 14.18 -5.93
C PHE A 281 24.23 15.08 -7.04
N VAL A 282 24.55 14.82 -8.31
CA VAL A 282 24.11 15.72 -9.39
C VAL A 282 22.59 15.71 -9.57
N LEU A 283 21.97 14.57 -9.27
CA LEU A 283 20.53 14.37 -9.36
C LEU A 283 19.72 15.33 -8.47
N PHE A 284 20.23 15.73 -7.30
CA PHE A 284 19.54 16.69 -6.44
C PHE A 284 19.38 18.04 -7.15
N GLY A 285 20.41 18.48 -7.89
CA GLY A 285 20.34 19.71 -8.67
C GLY A 285 19.33 19.66 -9.82
N GLU A 286 19.04 18.48 -10.39
CA GLU A 286 17.97 18.34 -11.39
C GLU A 286 16.59 18.54 -10.77
N TYR A 287 16.40 18.07 -9.54
CA TYR A 287 15.14 18.28 -8.82
C TYR A 287 15.01 19.69 -8.25
N GLU A 288 16.11 20.36 -7.91
CA GLU A 288 16.10 21.80 -7.64
C GLU A 288 15.65 22.58 -8.88
N GLU A 289 16.11 22.19 -10.07
CA GLU A 289 15.68 22.80 -11.33
C GLU A 289 14.21 22.53 -11.64
N ILE A 290 13.71 21.31 -11.39
CA ILE A 290 12.28 20.99 -11.50
C ILE A 290 11.45 21.89 -10.58
N GLU A 291 11.85 22.09 -9.33
CA GLU A 291 11.15 22.99 -8.41
C GLU A 291 11.18 24.44 -8.91
N ARG A 292 12.31 24.90 -9.47
CA ARG A 292 12.43 26.23 -10.10
C ARG A 292 11.49 26.38 -11.30
N ILE A 293 11.39 25.35 -12.16
CA ILE A 293 10.49 25.32 -13.32
C ILE A 293 9.03 25.44 -12.86
N ILE A 294 8.64 24.71 -11.82
CA ILE A 294 7.29 24.78 -11.26
C ILE A 294 6.93 26.20 -10.80
N ASP A 295 7.91 26.96 -10.32
CA ASP A 295 7.75 28.35 -9.87
C ASP A 295 7.79 29.39 -11.01
N GLU A 296 7.97 28.98 -12.27
CA GLU A 296 7.97 29.91 -13.39
C GLU A 296 6.55 30.41 -13.74
N ASP A 297 6.48 31.68 -14.15
CA ASP A 297 5.25 32.29 -14.66
C ASP A 297 4.75 31.52 -15.90
N GLY A 298 3.46 31.15 -15.89
CA GLY A 298 2.80 30.47 -17.01
C GLY A 298 2.71 28.95 -16.88
N VAL A 299 3.30 28.34 -15.84
CA VAL A 299 3.05 26.93 -15.51
C VAL A 299 1.67 26.77 -14.87
N GLU A 300 0.86 25.86 -15.43
CA GLU A 300 -0.49 25.59 -14.93
C GLU A 300 -0.45 24.57 -13.78
N SER A 301 -1.23 24.80 -12.73
CA SER A 301 -1.38 23.88 -11.58
C SER A 301 -0.07 23.53 -10.85
N PRO A 302 0.71 24.51 -10.35
CA PRO A 302 2.01 24.28 -9.73
C PRO A 302 1.95 23.33 -8.53
N ASP A 303 0.93 23.43 -7.67
CA ASP A 303 0.78 22.53 -6.51
C ASP A 303 0.64 21.06 -6.93
N GLU A 304 -0.06 20.81 -8.03
CA GLU A 304 -0.26 19.47 -8.55
C GLU A 304 1.02 18.90 -9.16
N LEU A 305 1.73 19.74 -9.91
CA LEU A 305 3.06 19.42 -10.44
C LEU A 305 4.07 19.17 -9.33
N ARG A 306 4.00 19.86 -8.18
CA ARG A 306 4.86 19.56 -7.02
C ARG A 306 4.59 18.17 -6.46
N ARG A 307 3.32 17.78 -6.36
CA ARG A 307 2.96 16.43 -5.91
C ARG A 307 3.42 15.36 -6.91
N VAL A 308 3.29 15.60 -8.22
CA VAL A 308 3.84 14.71 -9.27
C VAL A 308 5.36 14.61 -9.15
N ALA A 309 6.04 15.76 -9.09
CA ALA A 309 7.50 15.85 -8.97
C ALA A 309 8.02 15.19 -7.69
N ALA A 310 7.24 15.17 -6.60
CA ALA A 310 7.66 14.54 -5.35
C ALA A 310 7.76 13.02 -5.46
N LEU A 311 6.84 12.35 -6.17
CA LEU A 311 6.95 10.92 -6.47
C LEU A 311 8.13 10.65 -7.42
N MET A 312 8.26 11.45 -8.50
CA MET A 312 9.41 11.36 -9.41
C MET A 312 10.73 11.45 -8.65
N LYS A 313 10.83 12.43 -7.74
CA LYS A 313 12.00 12.68 -6.88
C LYS A 313 12.33 11.47 -6.02
N PHE A 314 11.34 10.91 -5.35
CA PHE A 314 11.53 9.72 -4.55
C PHE A 314 12.04 8.53 -5.38
N ASP A 315 11.39 8.22 -6.50
CA ASP A 315 11.79 7.10 -7.36
C ASP A 315 13.21 7.30 -7.94
N ALA A 316 13.53 8.51 -8.39
CA ALA A 316 14.86 8.84 -8.90
C ALA A 316 15.93 8.76 -7.79
N TYR A 317 15.64 9.27 -6.58
CA TYR A 317 16.56 9.21 -5.45
C TYR A 317 16.78 7.77 -4.98
N MET A 318 15.74 6.96 -4.92
CA MET A 318 15.85 5.54 -4.55
C MET A 318 16.61 4.74 -5.61
N TRP A 319 16.35 4.98 -6.89
CA TRP A 319 17.13 4.37 -7.97
C TRP A 319 18.61 4.76 -7.87
N ASN A 320 18.90 6.04 -7.60
CA ASN A 320 20.25 6.55 -7.41
C ASN A 320 20.93 5.96 -6.16
N TYR A 321 20.22 5.90 -5.05
CA TYR A 321 20.70 5.30 -3.80
C TYR A 321 21.11 3.84 -4.02
N ASN A 322 20.29 3.04 -4.71
CA ASN A 322 20.54 1.61 -4.89
C ASN A 322 21.73 1.29 -5.83
N ARG A 323 22.16 2.22 -6.69
CA ARG A 323 23.27 2.01 -7.64
C ARG A 323 24.62 2.54 -7.16
N VAL A 324 24.63 3.52 -6.26
CA VAL A 324 25.88 4.15 -5.80
C VAL A 324 26.60 3.25 -4.79
N HIS A 325 27.88 3.56 -4.54
CA HIS A 325 28.64 2.80 -3.54
C HIS A 325 28.13 3.11 -2.12
N ARG A 326 28.05 2.08 -1.27
CA ARG A 326 27.50 2.16 0.11
C ARG A 326 28.15 3.24 0.99
N THR A 327 29.39 3.64 0.70
CA THR A 327 30.06 4.73 1.42
C THR A 327 29.34 6.07 1.32
N TYR A 328 28.52 6.29 0.30
CA TYR A 328 27.75 7.52 0.10
C TYR A 328 26.32 7.46 0.66
N HIS A 329 25.85 6.29 1.10
CA HIS A 329 24.46 6.07 1.48
C HIS A 329 24.03 6.94 2.67
N ALA A 330 24.88 7.08 3.69
CA ALA A 330 24.57 7.92 4.85
C ALA A 330 24.36 9.39 4.46
N GLU A 331 25.25 9.93 3.62
CA GLU A 331 25.18 11.31 3.14
C GLU A 331 23.97 11.53 2.21
N LEU A 332 23.69 10.57 1.32
CA LEU A 332 22.51 10.60 0.45
C LEU A 332 21.21 10.56 1.25
N ALA A 333 21.08 9.63 2.21
CA ALA A 333 19.90 9.53 3.06
C ALA A 333 19.67 10.81 3.88
N GLN A 334 20.76 11.42 4.37
CA GLN A 334 20.68 12.70 5.08
C GLN A 334 20.17 13.82 4.17
N ARG A 335 20.69 13.93 2.94
CA ARG A 335 20.20 14.93 1.98
C ARG A 335 18.75 14.68 1.56
N MET A 336 18.37 13.42 1.32
CA MET A 336 16.99 13.02 1.06
C MET A 336 16.07 13.43 2.23
N SER A 337 16.52 13.22 3.47
CA SER A 337 15.79 13.61 4.68
C SER A 337 15.45 15.10 4.69
N GLU A 338 16.43 15.96 4.43
CA GLU A 338 16.26 17.41 4.41
C GLU A 338 15.21 17.86 3.38
N GLU A 339 15.28 17.35 2.16
CA GLU A 339 14.37 17.73 1.09
C GLU A 339 12.94 17.19 1.30
N PHE A 340 12.79 15.95 1.76
CA PHE A 340 11.47 15.38 2.00
C PHE A 340 10.79 15.95 3.25
N LYS A 341 11.54 16.28 4.31
CA LYS A 341 10.99 17.06 5.44
C LYS A 341 10.41 18.39 4.98
N ALA A 342 11.10 19.08 4.07
CA ALA A 342 10.59 20.33 3.50
C ALA A 342 9.33 20.09 2.65
N GLY A 343 9.26 18.99 1.89
CA GLY A 343 8.05 18.58 1.17
C GLY A 343 6.85 18.31 2.08
N PHE A 344 7.07 17.59 3.18
CA PHE A 344 6.02 17.35 4.19
C PHE A 344 5.54 18.65 4.83
N ALA A 345 6.45 19.57 5.19
CA ALA A 345 6.09 20.86 5.75
C ALA A 345 5.27 21.73 4.78
N ARG A 346 5.49 21.59 3.47
CA ARG A 346 4.73 22.29 2.42
C ARG A 346 3.43 21.60 2.03
N GLY A 347 3.17 20.37 2.49
CA GLY A 347 2.00 19.59 2.07
C GLY A 347 2.04 19.12 0.61
N THR A 348 3.24 19.01 0.03
CA THR A 348 3.43 18.58 -1.37
C THR A 348 3.61 17.06 -1.51
N LEU A 349 3.59 16.31 -0.41
CA LEU A 349 3.66 14.85 -0.40
C LEU A 349 2.26 14.28 -0.16
N ASP A 350 1.76 13.54 -1.16
CA ASP A 350 0.41 12.99 -1.18
C ASP A 350 0.46 11.47 -1.07
N ILE A 351 -0.04 10.92 0.04
CA ILE A 351 -0.04 9.48 0.31
C ILE A 351 -0.74 8.68 -0.79
N GLU A 352 -1.78 9.22 -1.43
CA GLU A 352 -2.56 8.50 -2.44
C GLU A 352 -1.76 8.21 -3.71
N ARG A 353 -0.66 8.95 -3.93
CA ARG A 353 0.25 8.75 -5.07
C ARG A 353 1.36 7.75 -4.80
N PHE A 354 1.62 7.42 -3.54
CA PHE A 354 2.68 6.50 -3.18
C PHE A 354 2.10 5.11 -2.94
N GLU A 355 2.70 4.11 -3.57
CA GLU A 355 2.52 2.73 -3.09
C GLU A 355 2.87 2.65 -1.60
N SER A 356 2.11 1.86 -0.86
CA SER A 356 2.13 1.76 0.59
C SER A 356 3.56 1.70 1.16
N GLY A 357 4.42 0.88 0.57
CA GLY A 357 5.78 0.78 1.07
C GLY A 357 6.77 1.81 0.50
N LYS A 358 6.50 2.44 -0.66
CA LYS A 358 7.23 3.66 -1.07
C LYS A 358 6.97 4.76 -0.04
N TRP A 359 5.71 4.89 0.41
CA TRP A 359 5.32 5.84 1.47
C TRP A 359 6.01 5.55 2.81
N TYR A 360 6.10 4.29 3.20
CA TYR A 360 6.87 3.89 4.40
C TYR A 360 8.35 4.27 4.27
N ALA A 361 8.99 3.92 3.16
CA ALA A 361 10.40 4.23 2.91
C ALA A 361 10.66 5.74 2.87
N LEU A 362 9.78 6.51 2.24
CA LEU A 362 9.79 7.98 2.24
C LEU A 362 9.71 8.53 3.66
N ASN A 363 8.75 8.07 4.48
CA ASN A 363 8.65 8.53 5.86
C ASN A 363 9.86 8.12 6.70
N LEU A 364 10.41 6.93 6.48
CA LEU A 364 11.58 6.45 7.19
C LEU A 364 12.82 7.29 6.86
N VAL A 365 13.14 7.50 5.58
CA VAL A 365 14.27 8.35 5.18
C VAL A 365 14.05 9.80 5.56
N ALA A 366 12.81 10.31 5.45
CA ALA A 366 12.48 11.66 5.84
C ALA A 366 12.73 11.89 7.33
N ASN A 367 12.35 10.98 8.22
CA ASN A 367 12.39 11.26 9.66
C ASN A 367 13.57 10.62 10.42
N ASP A 368 14.07 9.48 9.96
CA ASP A 368 15.18 8.73 10.59
C ASP A 368 16.12 8.15 9.51
N PRO A 369 16.92 9.03 8.85
CA PRO A 369 17.78 8.63 7.74
C PRO A 369 18.85 7.61 8.15
N GLU A 370 19.32 7.63 9.40
CA GLU A 370 20.28 6.62 9.86
C GLU A 370 19.64 5.24 9.96
N ARG A 371 18.41 5.17 10.47
CA ARG A 371 17.65 3.93 10.52
C ARG A 371 17.29 3.44 9.13
N PHE A 372 16.91 4.34 8.23
CA PHE A 372 16.74 4.03 6.81
C PHE A 372 18.00 3.35 6.27
N VAL A 373 19.18 3.94 6.43
CA VAL A 373 20.44 3.35 5.95
C VAL A 373 20.70 1.99 6.58
N ARG A 374 20.55 1.86 7.90
CA ARG A 374 20.73 0.57 8.58
C ARG A 374 19.80 -0.49 8.01
N GLU A 375 18.51 -0.22 7.89
CA GLU A 375 17.53 -1.21 7.42
C GLU A 375 17.66 -1.51 5.94
N TRP A 376 17.88 -0.47 5.14
CA TRP A 376 17.96 -0.57 3.69
C TRP A 376 19.26 -1.24 3.25
N ASP A 377 20.39 -1.00 3.94
CA ASP A 377 21.70 -1.55 3.56
C ASP A 377 21.98 -2.93 4.15
N THR A 378 21.43 -3.25 5.33
CA THR A 378 21.64 -4.54 6.02
C THR A 378 20.62 -5.61 5.66
N GLY A 379 19.61 -5.27 4.85
CA GLY A 379 18.68 -6.25 4.30
C GLY A 379 19.43 -7.34 3.54
N ASP A 380 19.27 -8.60 3.99
CA ASP A 380 19.60 -9.82 3.23
C ASP A 380 19.17 -9.61 1.77
N LYS A 381 19.99 -9.98 0.77
CA LYS A 381 19.65 -9.75 -0.64
C LYS A 381 18.28 -10.33 -1.01
N THR A 382 17.84 -11.41 -0.36
CA THR A 382 16.48 -11.96 -0.51
C THR A 382 15.39 -11.10 0.16
N ARG A 383 15.73 -10.29 1.16
CA ARG A 383 14.87 -9.31 1.85
C ARG A 383 14.87 -7.97 1.15
N GLN A 384 15.97 -7.52 0.54
CA GLN A 384 16.00 -6.40 -0.41
C GLN A 384 15.26 -6.75 -1.70
N GLU A 385 15.44 -7.96 -2.24
CA GLU A 385 14.64 -8.45 -3.35
C GLU A 385 13.19 -8.62 -2.92
N ARG A 386 12.84 -9.09 -1.72
CA ARG A 386 11.43 -9.12 -1.27
C ARG A 386 10.86 -7.74 -0.97
N LEU A 387 11.63 -6.78 -0.44
CA LEU A 387 11.17 -5.41 -0.27
C LEU A 387 11.06 -4.78 -1.65
N GLN A 388 12.09 -4.71 -2.48
CA GLN A 388 12.03 -4.17 -3.84
C GLN A 388 10.97 -4.88 -4.71
N GLN A 389 10.85 -6.21 -4.66
CA GLN A 389 9.86 -6.98 -5.42
C GLN A 389 8.47 -6.98 -4.77
N LYS A 390 8.28 -6.52 -3.52
CA LYS A 390 6.94 -6.27 -2.94
C LYS A 390 6.55 -4.79 -2.98
N LEU A 391 7.51 -3.88 -2.90
CA LEU A 391 7.41 -2.41 -3.06
C LEU A 391 7.30 -1.99 -4.53
N PHE A 392 7.46 -2.94 -5.45
CA PHE A 392 7.29 -2.80 -6.89
C PHE A 392 6.17 -3.72 -7.40
N ASN A 393 5.56 -4.56 -6.54
CA ASN A 393 4.46 -5.46 -6.92
C ASN A 393 3.22 -5.36 -6.00
N ALA A 394 3.20 -4.57 -4.91
CA ALA A 394 2.03 -4.48 -4.03
C ALA A 394 0.89 -3.65 -4.65
N ALA A 395 1.08 -3.11 -5.86
CA ALA A 395 -0.02 -2.63 -6.71
C ALA A 395 -0.96 -3.74 -7.21
N THR A 396 -0.72 -5.03 -6.93
CA THR A 396 -1.50 -6.09 -7.56
C THR A 396 -1.96 -7.25 -6.67
N ILE A 397 -2.69 -6.89 -5.63
CA ILE A 397 -3.70 -7.77 -5.05
C ILE A 397 -5.02 -6.98 -4.98
N VAL A 398 -5.64 -6.77 -6.14
CA VAL A 398 -7.08 -6.57 -6.33
C VAL A 398 -7.41 -7.18 -7.70
N GLN A 399 -8.53 -7.90 -7.80
CA GLN A 399 -9.01 -8.64 -8.96
C GLN A 399 -8.40 -10.03 -9.19
N LYS A 400 -8.76 -10.98 -8.31
CA LYS A 400 -9.10 -12.33 -8.75
C LYS A 400 -10.35 -12.82 -8.01
N GLU A 401 -11.51 -12.56 -8.61
CA GLU A 401 -12.67 -13.43 -8.42
C GLU A 401 -12.93 -14.24 -9.71
N GLY A 402 -12.56 -15.54 -9.65
CA GLY A 402 -13.16 -16.71 -10.32
C GLY A 402 -13.05 -16.93 -11.85
N PRO A 403 -13.25 -18.18 -12.37
CA PRO A 403 -13.32 -19.49 -11.70
C PRO A 403 -12.23 -20.49 -12.18
N ALA A 404 -12.11 -21.58 -11.42
CA ALA A 404 -11.19 -22.72 -11.55
C ALA A 404 -10.83 -23.22 -12.96
N SER A 405 -9.55 -23.55 -13.20
CA SER A 405 -9.09 -24.96 -13.33
C SER A 405 -7.66 -25.12 -13.91
N TYR A 406 -6.99 -26.19 -13.45
CA TYR A 406 -6.08 -27.06 -14.21
C TYR A 406 -4.54 -26.93 -14.13
N VAL A 407 -3.91 -26.01 -13.38
CA VAL A 407 -2.41 -26.01 -13.30
C VAL A 407 -1.85 -26.60 -11.99
N GLY A 408 -2.71 -26.86 -10.99
CA GLY A 408 -2.33 -27.46 -9.71
C GLY A 408 -1.97 -28.96 -9.72
N ARG A 409 -1.86 -29.63 -10.88
CA ARG A 409 -1.62 -31.09 -10.95
C ARG A 409 -0.23 -31.54 -11.40
N VAL A 410 0.67 -30.62 -11.75
CA VAL A 410 2.03 -31.02 -12.21
C VAL A 410 3.16 -30.55 -11.29
N PHE A 411 2.95 -29.55 -10.42
CA PHE A 411 4.01 -29.06 -9.55
C PHE A 411 4.14 -29.76 -8.18
N LYS A 412 3.13 -30.57 -7.80
CA LYS A 412 3.10 -31.28 -6.51
C LYS A 412 3.95 -32.57 -6.46
N LYS A 413 4.68 -32.92 -7.53
CA LYS A 413 5.42 -34.19 -7.66
C LYS A 413 6.95 -34.04 -7.73
N PHE A 414 7.53 -32.84 -7.66
CA PHE A 414 8.98 -32.68 -7.90
C PHE A 414 9.79 -32.03 -6.77
N VAL A 415 9.17 -31.59 -5.67
CA VAL A 415 9.88 -30.88 -4.58
C VAL A 415 9.85 -31.62 -3.22
N PHE A 416 9.05 -32.69 -3.08
CA PHE A 416 8.89 -33.40 -1.81
C PHE A 416 9.84 -34.59 -1.57
N ASP A 417 10.75 -34.92 -2.50
CA ASP A 417 11.66 -36.08 -2.36
C ASP A 417 13.13 -35.71 -2.10
N ARG A 418 13.47 -34.44 -1.80
CA ARG A 418 14.89 -34.04 -1.70
C ARG A 418 15.34 -33.27 -0.46
N PHE A 419 14.45 -32.82 0.42
CA PHE A 419 14.83 -32.13 1.64
C PHE A 419 13.94 -32.65 2.78
N GLY A 420 14.53 -33.44 3.68
CA GLY A 420 13.88 -33.95 4.88
C GLY A 420 13.44 -32.81 5.81
N ASP A 421 12.61 -33.15 6.79
CA ASP A 421 12.01 -32.22 7.76
C ASP A 421 13.03 -31.22 8.32
N PRO A 422 12.79 -29.89 8.23
CA PRO A 422 13.55 -28.95 9.01
C PRO A 422 13.14 -29.06 10.48
N GLU A 423 14.11 -29.31 11.36
CA GLU A 423 13.93 -29.20 12.81
C GLU A 423 13.39 -27.81 13.19
N PRO A 424 12.55 -27.70 14.23
CA PRO A 424 12.05 -26.42 14.71
C PRO A 424 13.21 -25.55 15.22
N ALA A 425 13.20 -24.27 14.84
CA ALA A 425 14.19 -23.30 15.30
C ALA A 425 14.22 -23.23 16.85
N PRO A 426 15.41 -23.11 17.46
CA PRO A 426 15.52 -22.97 18.91
C PRO A 426 14.83 -21.68 19.37
N ARG A 427 14.08 -21.77 20.47
CA ARG A 427 13.56 -20.60 21.18
C ARG A 427 14.75 -19.81 21.76
N PRO A 428 14.77 -18.47 21.70
CA PRO A 428 15.77 -17.71 22.42
C PRO A 428 15.48 -17.82 23.92
N ASP A 429 16.28 -18.62 24.63
CA ASP A 429 16.31 -18.62 26.08
C ASP A 429 16.92 -17.30 26.61
N GLU A 430 16.47 -16.96 27.81
CA GLU A 430 16.78 -15.80 28.65
C GLU A 430 18.27 -15.45 28.73
N GLY A 431 18.63 -14.16 28.58
CA GLY A 431 19.93 -13.65 29.03
C GLY A 431 20.75 -12.78 28.08
N VAL A 432 20.14 -11.94 27.25
CA VAL A 432 20.89 -10.84 26.60
C VAL A 432 20.71 -9.57 27.43
N GLU A 433 21.76 -9.15 28.13
CA GLU A 433 21.85 -7.79 28.69
C GLU A 433 21.98 -6.80 27.53
N TRP A 434 20.98 -5.94 27.38
CA TRP A 434 20.94 -4.93 26.32
C TRP A 434 21.50 -3.61 26.86
N GLU A 435 22.60 -3.14 26.29
CA GLU A 435 23.20 -1.85 26.64
C GLU A 435 22.19 -0.70 26.48
N ASP A 436 21.93 0.01 27.59
CA ASP A 436 21.18 1.26 27.66
C ASP A 436 21.77 2.31 26.69
N ARG A 437 21.08 2.54 25.56
CA ARG A 437 21.31 3.75 24.76
C ARG A 437 20.22 4.76 25.06
N PRO A 438 20.57 6.03 25.37
CA PRO A 438 19.58 7.06 25.63
C PRO A 438 18.73 7.32 24.37
N PRO A 439 17.44 7.63 24.51
CA PRO A 439 16.59 7.98 23.38
C PRO A 439 17.11 9.25 22.70
N VAL A 440 17.42 9.12 21.40
CA VAL A 440 17.73 10.26 20.53
C VAL A 440 16.46 11.09 20.36
N THR A 441 16.47 12.32 20.85
CA THR A 441 15.40 13.30 20.66
C THR A 441 15.50 13.89 19.26
N LEU A 442 14.74 13.34 18.31
CA LEU A 442 14.59 13.92 16.97
C LEU A 442 13.51 15.01 17.00
N PRO A 443 13.72 16.17 16.37
CA PRO A 443 12.69 17.19 16.23
C PRO A 443 11.55 16.63 15.36
N LEU A 444 10.35 16.57 15.94
CA LEU A 444 9.11 16.19 15.25
C LEU A 444 8.82 17.22 14.14
N CYS A 445 9.22 16.89 12.91
CA CYS A 445 8.46 17.35 11.75
C CYS A 445 7.06 16.74 11.84
N ASN A 446 6.02 17.47 11.41
CA ASN A 446 4.58 17.20 11.60
C ASN A 446 4.03 15.85 11.07
N ASN A 447 4.87 14.86 10.78
CA ASN A 447 4.49 13.55 10.26
C ASN A 447 4.24 12.54 11.36
N CYS A 448 3.01 12.52 11.84
CA CYS A 448 2.49 11.38 12.57
C CYS A 448 2.08 10.29 11.57
N LEU A 449 2.67 9.09 11.63
CA LEU A 449 2.20 7.92 10.89
C LEU A 449 1.15 7.11 11.66
N VAL A 450 1.25 7.10 13.00
CA VAL A 450 0.34 6.34 13.86
C VAL A 450 -0.29 7.26 14.91
N SER A 451 -1.61 7.34 14.93
CA SER A 451 -2.34 7.90 16.07
C SER A 451 -2.66 6.80 17.07
N ILE A 452 -2.14 6.92 18.29
CA ILE A 452 -2.56 6.09 19.41
C ILE A 452 -3.68 6.81 20.16
N VAL A 453 -4.81 6.14 20.36
CA VAL A 453 -5.92 6.63 21.17
C VAL A 453 -5.98 5.86 22.48
N MET A 454 -6.02 6.59 23.60
CA MET A 454 -6.13 6.04 24.95
C MET A 454 -7.29 6.69 25.72
N PRO A 455 -8.43 6.02 25.88
CA PRO A 455 -9.44 6.46 26.84
C PRO A 455 -8.92 6.24 28.28
N ALA A 456 -9.13 7.23 29.15
CA ALA A 456 -8.69 7.19 30.54
C ALA A 456 -9.80 7.67 31.48
N TYR A 457 -10.03 6.94 32.57
CA TYR A 457 -10.92 7.34 33.64
C TYR A 457 -10.45 6.73 34.96
N ASN A 458 -10.11 7.57 35.94
CA ASN A 458 -9.63 7.17 37.27
C ASN A 458 -8.52 6.09 37.22
N ALA A 459 -7.48 6.33 36.42
CA ALA A 459 -6.41 5.39 36.12
C ALA A 459 -5.08 5.74 36.81
N GLU A 460 -5.09 6.53 37.90
CA GLU A 460 -3.87 7.08 38.52
C GLU A 460 -2.83 6.02 38.91
N ARG A 461 -3.27 4.79 39.16
CA ARG A 461 -2.41 3.66 39.55
C ARG A 461 -1.56 3.11 38.40
N TYR A 462 -2.03 3.23 37.16
CA TYR A 462 -1.44 2.52 36.01
C TYR A 462 -0.97 3.45 34.89
N ILE A 463 -1.66 4.58 34.69
CA ILE A 463 -1.51 5.40 33.50
C ILE A 463 -0.10 5.95 33.30
N GLU A 464 0.64 6.20 34.38
CA GLU A 464 2.03 6.65 34.31
C GLU A 464 2.94 5.62 33.64
N GLU A 465 2.84 4.34 34.00
CA GLU A 465 3.63 3.26 33.40
C GLU A 465 3.22 3.06 31.93
N THR A 466 1.92 3.01 31.66
CA THR A 466 1.39 2.78 30.30
C THR A 466 1.83 3.89 29.34
N VAL A 467 1.68 5.16 29.74
CA VAL A 467 2.13 6.30 28.93
C VAL A 467 3.63 6.26 28.70
N GLN A 468 4.43 5.98 29.74
CA GLN A 468 5.88 5.90 29.61
C GLN A 468 6.30 4.82 28.58
N ARG A 469 5.70 3.63 28.64
CA ARG A 469 5.99 2.54 27.66
C ARG A 469 5.60 2.88 26.23
N ILE A 470 4.53 3.64 26.04
CA ILE A 470 4.18 4.17 24.70
C ILE A 470 5.23 5.18 24.25
N LEU A 471 5.65 6.09 25.13
CA LEU A 471 6.67 7.08 24.79
C LEU A 471 8.04 6.44 24.47
N ASP A 472 8.32 5.28 25.06
CA ASP A 472 9.54 4.49 24.85
C ASP A 472 9.51 3.57 23.62
N GLN A 473 8.43 3.55 22.84
CA GLN A 473 8.36 2.81 21.58
C GLN A 473 9.54 3.13 20.66
N ARG A 474 10.11 2.10 20.04
CA ARG A 474 11.22 2.24 19.08
C ARG A 474 10.82 3.04 17.83
N PHE A 475 9.59 2.85 17.37
CA PHE A 475 9.01 3.64 16.30
C PHE A 475 8.62 5.02 16.85
N ARG A 476 9.10 6.10 16.23
CA ARG A 476 8.95 7.47 16.77
C ARG A 476 7.91 8.33 16.05
N LEU A 477 7.38 7.88 14.90
CA LEU A 477 6.43 8.63 14.08
C LEU A 477 4.98 8.42 14.51
N PHE A 478 4.70 8.75 15.77
CA PHE A 478 3.36 8.62 16.32
C PHE A 478 2.96 9.84 17.14
N GLU A 479 1.66 9.99 17.33
CA GLU A 479 1.07 10.86 18.35
C GLU A 479 0.30 10.00 19.34
N LEU A 480 0.25 10.43 20.61
CA LEU A 480 -0.52 9.80 21.67
C LEU A 480 -1.64 10.76 22.08
N ILE A 481 -2.88 10.38 21.77
CA ILE A 481 -4.09 11.13 22.11
C ILE A 481 -4.74 10.45 23.30
N ILE A 482 -4.70 11.10 24.45
CA ILE A 482 -5.28 10.60 25.69
C ILE A 482 -6.57 11.38 25.95
N VAL A 483 -7.67 10.66 26.13
CA VAL A 483 -8.97 11.25 26.43
C VAL A 483 -9.34 10.96 27.88
N ASP A 484 -9.20 11.96 28.73
CA ASP A 484 -9.63 11.91 30.12
C ASP A 484 -11.14 12.12 30.21
N ASP A 485 -11.86 11.05 30.51
CA ASP A 485 -13.33 11.01 30.59
C ASP A 485 -13.84 11.46 31.97
N GLY A 486 -13.33 12.60 32.44
CA GLY A 486 -13.77 13.23 33.68
C GLY A 486 -13.26 12.54 34.95
N SER A 487 -11.97 12.18 34.99
CA SER A 487 -11.37 11.58 36.19
C SER A 487 -11.44 12.50 37.40
N THR A 488 -11.59 11.88 38.57
CA THR A 488 -11.70 12.54 39.89
C THR A 488 -10.50 12.29 40.80
N ASP A 489 -9.58 11.44 40.36
CA ASP A 489 -8.32 11.13 41.05
C ASP A 489 -7.15 11.98 40.49
N ARG A 490 -5.89 11.55 40.66
CA ARG A 490 -4.72 12.28 40.14
C ARG A 490 -4.44 12.06 38.65
N THR A 491 -5.26 11.30 37.93
CA THR A 491 -5.09 11.03 36.50
C THR A 491 -4.87 12.32 35.68
N PRO A 492 -5.69 13.39 35.81
CA PRO A 492 -5.50 14.59 35.00
C PRO A 492 -4.15 15.27 35.25
N GLY A 493 -3.71 15.32 36.51
CA GLY A 493 -2.41 15.90 36.88
C GLY A 493 -1.22 15.12 36.34
N ILE A 494 -1.31 13.79 36.26
CA ILE A 494 -0.30 12.94 35.63
C ILE A 494 -0.23 13.20 34.12
N LEU A 495 -1.39 13.28 33.46
CA LEU A 495 -1.50 13.50 32.02
C LEU A 495 -0.95 14.86 31.59
N GLU A 496 -1.29 15.93 32.31
CA GLU A 496 -0.79 17.28 32.04
C GLU A 496 0.73 17.37 32.15
N ARG A 497 1.33 16.63 33.08
CA ARG A 497 2.79 16.55 33.19
C ARG A 497 3.42 15.91 31.96
N PHE A 498 2.86 14.82 31.44
CA PHE A 498 3.37 14.19 30.21
C PHE A 498 3.17 15.08 28.98
N ALA A 499 2.01 15.72 28.84
CA ALA A 499 1.75 16.67 27.75
C ALA A 499 2.73 17.86 27.75
N ALA A 500 3.13 18.33 28.93
CA ALA A 500 4.14 19.38 29.07
C ALA A 500 5.57 18.91 28.73
N GLN A 501 5.87 17.63 28.91
CA GLN A 501 7.21 17.05 28.73
C GLN A 501 7.46 16.52 27.31
N ASP A 502 6.44 15.96 26.65
CA ASP A 502 6.58 15.35 25.33
C ASP A 502 5.51 15.86 24.36
N LYS A 503 5.95 16.47 23.27
CA LYS A 503 5.09 17.08 22.24
C LYS A 503 4.25 16.07 21.46
N ARG A 504 4.54 14.77 21.57
CA ARG A 504 3.71 13.70 20.98
C ARG A 504 2.42 13.49 21.76
N VAL A 505 2.35 13.92 23.02
CA VAL A 505 1.19 13.70 23.89
C VAL A 505 0.18 14.85 23.75
N ARG A 506 -1.06 14.50 23.47
CA ARG A 506 -2.20 15.42 23.41
C ARG A 506 -3.29 14.91 24.35
N VAL A 507 -3.69 15.74 25.31
CA VAL A 507 -4.73 15.40 26.27
C VAL A 507 -6.02 16.12 25.90
N ILE A 508 -7.14 15.40 25.93
CA ILE A 508 -8.49 15.92 25.73
C ILE A 508 -9.26 15.63 27.01
N HIS A 509 -9.78 16.67 27.66
CA HIS A 509 -10.65 16.53 28.82
C HIS A 509 -12.12 16.66 28.41
N GLN A 510 -12.96 15.78 28.95
CA GLN A 510 -14.40 15.84 28.80
C GLN A 510 -15.09 15.48 30.12
N GLU A 511 -16.39 15.80 30.23
CA GLU A 511 -17.21 15.25 31.31
C GLU A 511 -17.43 13.74 31.09
N ASN A 512 -17.50 12.98 32.19
CA ASN A 512 -17.68 11.52 32.15
C ASN A 512 -18.94 11.12 31.37
N GLN A 513 -18.73 10.57 30.19
CA GLN A 513 -19.76 10.13 29.26
C GLN A 513 -19.63 8.65 28.88
N GLY A 514 -18.62 7.96 29.40
CA GLY A 514 -18.32 6.57 29.14
C GLY A 514 -17.33 6.38 27.99
N GLU A 515 -16.83 5.15 27.92
CA GLU A 515 -15.74 4.73 27.03
C GLU A 515 -16.00 5.07 25.54
N GLY A 516 -17.23 4.88 25.06
CA GLY A 516 -17.57 5.18 23.66
C GLY A 516 -17.41 6.65 23.30
N ALA A 517 -17.82 7.56 24.19
CA ALA A 517 -17.65 9.01 23.97
C ALA A 517 -16.15 9.37 23.94
N ALA A 518 -15.36 8.82 24.86
CA ALA A 518 -13.92 9.04 24.91
C ALA A 518 -13.21 8.52 23.63
N ARG A 519 -13.56 7.30 23.17
CA ARG A 519 -13.03 6.74 21.92
C ARG A 519 -13.41 7.59 20.70
N ILE A 520 -14.63 8.11 20.62
CA ILE A 520 -15.06 9.03 19.55
C ILE A 520 -14.23 10.32 19.56
N ALA A 521 -14.03 10.93 20.73
CA ALA A 521 -13.24 12.16 20.84
C ALA A 521 -11.79 11.93 20.39
N GLY A 522 -11.19 10.81 20.81
CA GLY A 522 -9.84 10.41 20.38
C GLY A 522 -9.76 10.15 18.89
N PHE A 523 -10.68 9.34 18.34
CA PHE A 523 -10.75 9.01 16.92
C PHE A 523 -10.86 10.25 16.01
N ARG A 524 -11.67 11.24 16.42
CA ARG A 524 -11.82 12.51 15.69
C ARG A 524 -10.54 13.37 15.71
N ALA A 525 -9.69 13.19 16.71
CA ALA A 525 -8.46 13.96 16.87
C ALA A 525 -7.25 13.35 16.16
N CYS A 526 -7.36 12.12 15.65
CA CYS A 526 -6.31 11.39 14.94
C CYS A 526 -5.88 12.08 13.64
N ARG A 527 -4.57 12.12 13.41
CA ARG A 527 -3.91 12.67 12.22
C ARG A 527 -3.06 11.66 11.47
N GLY A 528 -2.73 10.52 12.10
CA GLY A 528 -1.89 9.49 11.50
C GLY A 528 -2.61 8.65 10.45
N ASP A 529 -1.83 7.98 9.61
CA ASP A 529 -2.32 7.04 8.59
C ASP A 529 -2.88 5.77 9.21
N TRP A 530 -2.45 5.45 10.44
CA TRP A 530 -2.86 4.28 11.19
C TRP A 530 -3.44 4.66 12.55
N LEU A 531 -4.43 3.91 12.99
CA LEU A 531 -5.03 3.97 14.32
C LEU A 531 -4.62 2.75 15.13
N VAL A 532 -4.11 2.98 16.34
CA VAL A 532 -3.95 1.96 17.39
C VAL A 532 -4.68 2.42 18.63
N SER A 533 -5.38 1.52 19.31
CA SER A 533 -5.96 1.81 20.62
C SER A 533 -5.13 1.17 21.72
N VAL A 534 -4.96 1.85 22.85
CA VAL A 534 -4.34 1.30 24.06
C VAL A 534 -5.18 1.71 25.25
N ASP A 535 -5.52 0.77 26.14
CA ASP A 535 -6.27 1.07 27.36
C ASP A 535 -5.32 1.57 28.46
N ALA A 536 -5.81 2.45 29.34
CA ALA A 536 -4.96 3.20 30.29
C ALA A 536 -4.35 2.36 31.43
N ASP A 537 -4.77 1.10 31.59
CA ASP A 537 -4.30 0.17 32.62
C ASP A 537 -3.51 -1.04 32.08
N ASP A 538 -3.28 -1.09 30.77
CA ASP A 538 -2.55 -2.18 30.10
C ASP A 538 -1.08 -1.85 29.82
N LEU A 539 -0.31 -2.83 29.34
CA LEU A 539 1.09 -2.64 28.96
C LEU A 539 1.35 -3.03 27.51
N VAL A 540 2.15 -2.22 26.81
CA VAL A 540 2.60 -2.48 25.44
C VAL A 540 4.07 -2.88 25.39
N GLU A 541 4.44 -3.71 24.42
CA GLU A 541 5.84 -4.10 24.17
C GLU A 541 6.61 -3.02 23.39
N PRO A 542 7.93 -2.81 23.62
CA PRO A 542 8.71 -1.72 22.99
C PRO A 542 8.74 -1.70 21.45
N LEU A 543 8.42 -2.84 20.82
CA LEU A 543 8.43 -3.04 19.37
C LEU A 543 7.03 -3.05 18.74
N LEU A 544 5.96 -2.85 19.54
CA LEU A 544 4.56 -2.91 19.08
C LEU A 544 4.35 -2.09 17.81
N LEU A 545 4.57 -0.78 17.87
CA LEU A 545 4.32 0.11 16.72
C LEU A 545 5.21 -0.21 15.52
N ASP A 546 6.45 -0.61 15.79
CA ASP A 546 7.44 -0.91 14.76
C ASP A 546 7.01 -2.09 13.89
N HIS A 547 6.57 -3.17 14.54
CA HIS A 547 6.16 -4.40 13.87
C HIS A 547 4.81 -4.21 13.17
N LEU A 548 3.87 -3.49 13.80
CA LEU A 548 2.57 -3.21 13.20
C LEU A 548 2.69 -2.39 11.92
N VAL A 549 3.41 -1.26 11.97
CA VAL A 549 3.57 -0.35 10.82
C VAL A 549 4.24 -1.08 9.66
N ARG A 550 5.34 -1.79 9.93
CA ARG A 550 6.02 -2.60 8.91
C ARG A 550 5.08 -3.62 8.29
N ARG A 551 4.38 -4.40 9.11
CA ARG A 551 3.47 -5.43 8.62
C ARG A 551 2.36 -4.84 7.77
N GLY A 552 1.76 -3.74 8.22
CA GLY A 552 0.67 -3.05 7.52
C GLY A 552 1.09 -2.61 6.12
N TYR A 553 2.28 -2.01 5.99
CA TYR A 553 2.81 -1.57 4.70
C TYR A 553 3.34 -2.74 3.83
N GLU A 554 4.08 -3.70 4.40
CA GLU A 554 4.63 -4.86 3.68
C GLU A 554 3.56 -5.76 3.06
N THR A 555 2.39 -5.83 3.69
CA THR A 555 1.26 -6.63 3.23
C THR A 555 0.20 -5.80 2.55
N ASP A 556 0.32 -4.46 2.59
CA ASP A 556 -0.72 -3.53 2.18
C ASP A 556 -2.10 -3.90 2.79
N ALA A 557 -2.10 -4.17 4.10
CA ALA A 557 -3.30 -4.55 4.86
C ALA A 557 -4.14 -3.31 5.21
N ASP A 558 -5.43 -3.51 5.48
CA ASP A 558 -6.29 -2.51 6.10
C ASP A 558 -6.31 -2.67 7.62
N ILE A 559 -6.11 -3.91 8.09
CA ILE A 559 -6.08 -4.25 9.51
C ILE A 559 -4.87 -5.16 9.77
N VAL A 560 -4.08 -4.83 10.78
CA VAL A 560 -3.06 -5.73 11.36
C VAL A 560 -3.53 -6.19 12.74
N ILE A 561 -3.58 -7.50 12.96
CA ILE A 561 -4.03 -8.12 14.22
C ILE A 561 -2.88 -8.90 14.83
N PHE A 562 -2.66 -8.78 16.15
CA PHE A 562 -1.52 -9.37 16.83
C PHE A 562 -1.90 -10.11 18.12
N ARG A 563 -0.96 -10.91 18.67
CA ARG A 563 -1.19 -11.75 19.86
C ARG A 563 -1.09 -10.94 21.15
N VAL A 564 -1.74 -11.45 22.17
CA VAL A 564 -1.89 -10.83 23.48
C VAL A 564 -1.60 -11.86 24.55
N GLU A 565 -1.09 -11.43 25.71
CA GLU A 565 -1.10 -12.22 26.93
C GLU A 565 -1.89 -11.50 28.04
N THR A 566 -2.49 -12.24 28.96
CA THR A 566 -3.10 -11.66 30.16
C THR A 566 -2.04 -11.45 31.23
N LEU A 567 -2.17 -10.38 32.02
CA LEU A 567 -1.34 -10.07 33.18
C LEU A 567 -2.24 -9.96 34.42
N ASP A 568 -2.07 -10.86 35.38
CA ASP A 568 -2.80 -10.79 36.66
C ASP A 568 -2.26 -9.63 37.52
N ASP A 569 -3.11 -8.66 37.87
CA ASP A 569 -2.70 -7.48 38.64
C ASP A 569 -2.25 -7.79 40.08
N GLN A 570 -2.68 -8.93 40.63
CA GLN A 570 -2.41 -9.32 42.02
C GLN A 570 -1.18 -10.22 42.11
N THR A 571 -1.03 -11.17 41.18
CA THR A 571 0.04 -12.17 41.22
C THR A 571 1.21 -11.83 40.29
N GLY A 572 0.99 -11.00 39.28
CA GLY A 572 1.95 -10.74 38.19
C GLY A 572 2.10 -11.90 37.19
N GLU A 573 1.27 -12.95 37.31
CA GLU A 573 1.29 -14.09 36.39
C GLU A 573 0.88 -13.67 34.98
N LYS A 574 1.58 -14.23 33.98
CA LYS A 574 1.31 -13.99 32.56
C LYS A 574 0.82 -15.28 31.92
N LEU A 575 -0.28 -15.20 31.17
CA LEU A 575 -0.83 -16.36 30.46
C LEU A 575 -1.15 -16.00 29.00
N PRO A 576 -0.83 -16.88 28.03
CA PRO A 576 -1.19 -16.66 26.64
C PRO A 576 -2.70 -16.47 26.44
N CYS A 577 -3.07 -15.49 25.64
CA CYS A 577 -4.44 -15.29 25.19
C CYS A 577 -4.63 -15.91 23.80
N ASP A 578 -4.55 -17.25 23.71
CA ASP A 578 -4.67 -17.98 22.44
C ASP A 578 -6.02 -17.76 21.74
N TRP A 579 -7.00 -17.25 22.48
CA TRP A 579 -8.33 -16.90 22.01
C TRP A 579 -8.48 -15.45 21.56
N ALA A 580 -7.42 -14.63 21.63
CA ALA A 580 -7.38 -13.27 21.08
C ALA A 580 -7.69 -13.25 19.57
N PHE A 581 -7.12 -14.23 18.85
CA PHE A 581 -7.57 -14.58 17.51
C PHE A 581 -7.34 -16.07 17.16
N ARG A 582 -8.17 -16.62 16.29
CA ARG A 582 -8.08 -17.99 15.76
C ARG A 582 -8.31 -17.98 14.26
N THR A 583 -7.31 -18.41 13.50
CA THR A 583 -7.39 -18.50 12.04
C THR A 583 -7.13 -19.92 11.55
N ASP A 584 -7.61 -20.22 10.35
CA ASP A 584 -7.24 -21.45 9.66
C ASP A 584 -5.78 -21.32 9.17
N PRO A 585 -4.85 -22.18 9.62
CA PRO A 585 -3.47 -22.15 9.14
C PRO A 585 -3.34 -22.24 7.61
N ALA A 586 -4.33 -22.80 6.91
CA ALA A 586 -4.35 -22.90 5.45
C ALA A 586 -4.53 -21.55 4.74
N LEU A 587 -5.08 -20.52 5.40
CA LEU A 587 -5.25 -19.17 4.84
C LEU A 587 -3.95 -18.36 4.83
N GLY A 588 -2.95 -18.78 5.61
CA GLY A 588 -1.72 -18.02 5.83
C GLY A 588 -1.92 -16.84 6.78
N ASP A 589 -0.95 -15.92 6.78
CA ASP A 589 -0.87 -14.77 7.67
C ASP A 589 -1.40 -13.47 7.04
N VAL A 590 -1.95 -13.55 5.82
CA VAL A 590 -2.59 -12.46 5.06
C VAL A 590 -3.76 -13.03 4.25
N PHE A 591 -4.97 -12.51 4.44
CA PHE A 591 -6.18 -13.04 3.78
C PHE A 591 -7.25 -11.96 3.61
N ALA A 592 -8.26 -12.23 2.77
CA ALA A 592 -9.47 -11.42 2.65
C ALA A 592 -10.53 -11.91 3.66
N PRO A 593 -11.30 -11.03 4.32
CA PRO A 593 -12.25 -11.45 5.36
C PRO A 593 -13.34 -12.41 4.85
N GLU A 594 -13.68 -12.37 3.57
CA GLU A 594 -14.62 -13.29 2.91
C GLU A 594 -14.15 -14.75 2.97
N ASP A 595 -12.82 -14.98 2.95
CA ASP A 595 -12.24 -16.32 3.12
C ASP A 595 -12.55 -16.90 4.52
N MET A 596 -12.91 -16.03 5.47
CA MET A 596 -13.34 -16.37 6.83
C MET A 596 -14.82 -16.03 7.08
N ALA A 597 -15.62 -15.76 6.06
CA ALA A 597 -17.01 -15.29 6.22
C ALA A 597 -17.86 -16.10 7.22
N PRO A 598 -17.77 -17.45 7.26
CA PRO A 598 -18.55 -18.22 8.22
C PRO A 598 -18.16 -17.98 9.68
N THR A 599 -16.92 -17.57 9.99
CA THR A 599 -16.40 -17.52 11.37
C THR A 599 -15.76 -16.19 11.77
N LEU A 600 -15.74 -15.18 10.88
CA LEU A 600 -14.96 -13.95 11.03
C LEU A 600 -15.08 -13.30 12.43
N PHE A 601 -16.28 -13.00 12.91
CA PHE A 601 -16.48 -12.33 14.20
C PHE A 601 -16.22 -13.24 15.41
N ASN A 602 -16.20 -14.55 15.21
CA ASN A 602 -15.89 -15.53 16.25
C ASN A 602 -14.39 -15.88 16.28
N SER A 603 -13.70 -15.61 15.18
CA SER A 603 -12.26 -15.80 15.01
C SER A 603 -11.44 -14.64 15.57
N PHE A 604 -12.02 -13.44 15.68
CA PHE A 604 -11.34 -12.25 16.21
C PHE A 604 -12.21 -11.64 17.29
N GLN A 605 -11.66 -11.48 18.50
CA GLN A 605 -12.35 -10.72 19.55
C GLN A 605 -12.64 -9.30 19.05
N ASN A 606 -13.77 -8.72 19.47
CA ASN A 606 -14.19 -7.38 19.05
C ASN A 606 -13.38 -6.25 19.71
N TRP A 607 -12.34 -6.59 20.46
CA TRP A 607 -11.39 -5.63 21.03
C TRP A 607 -10.76 -4.77 19.96
N VAL A 608 -10.64 -3.49 20.25
CA VAL A 608 -9.98 -2.54 19.37
C VAL A 608 -8.47 -2.45 19.62
N TRP A 609 -8.00 -2.77 20.84
CA TRP A 609 -6.63 -2.56 21.28
C TRP A 609 -5.62 -3.59 20.78
N ASN A 610 -6.05 -4.78 20.31
CA ASN A 610 -5.15 -5.77 19.71
C ASN A 610 -5.02 -5.65 18.18
N LYS A 611 -5.33 -4.46 17.63
CA LYS A 611 -5.41 -4.20 16.20
C LYS A 611 -4.85 -2.83 15.84
N MET A 612 -4.28 -2.74 14.64
CA MET A 612 -3.98 -1.48 13.96
C MET A 612 -4.85 -1.35 12.72
N PHE A 613 -5.49 -0.20 12.52
CA PHE A 613 -6.43 0.04 11.43
C PHE A 613 -5.95 1.18 10.52
N ARG A 614 -6.06 1.00 9.21
CA ARG A 614 -5.71 2.04 8.23
C ARG A 614 -6.78 3.13 8.20
N MET A 615 -6.39 4.39 8.45
CA MET A 615 -7.33 5.51 8.57
C MET A 615 -8.04 5.87 7.27
N SER A 616 -7.36 5.80 6.12
CA SER A 616 -8.00 6.06 4.82
C SER A 616 -9.13 5.06 4.54
N PHE A 617 -8.89 3.78 4.80
CA PHE A 617 -9.88 2.71 4.71
C PHE A 617 -11.09 2.95 5.62
N LEU A 618 -10.86 3.28 6.90
CA LEU A 618 -11.96 3.56 7.84
C LEU A 618 -12.83 4.73 7.36
N ARG A 619 -12.22 5.79 6.85
CA ARG A 619 -12.92 6.98 6.31
C ARG A 619 -13.71 6.64 5.04
N GLU A 620 -13.10 5.91 4.12
CA GLU A 620 -13.74 5.46 2.86
C GLU A 620 -15.00 4.66 3.14
N LYS A 621 -14.96 3.75 4.12
CA LYS A 621 -16.09 2.88 4.48
C LYS A 621 -17.04 3.48 5.52
N GLY A 622 -16.81 4.72 5.98
CA GLY A 622 -17.65 5.37 6.98
C GLY A 622 -17.68 4.66 8.34
N ILE A 623 -16.61 3.94 8.70
CA ILE A 623 -16.52 3.19 9.96
C ILE A 623 -16.21 4.16 11.12
N ALA A 624 -17.02 4.09 12.18
CA ALA A 624 -16.87 4.94 13.36
C ALA A 624 -17.33 4.23 14.63
N PHE A 625 -16.86 4.73 15.78
CA PHE A 625 -17.31 4.28 17.11
C PHE A 625 -18.75 4.72 17.39
N GLN A 626 -19.45 3.94 18.20
CA GLN A 626 -20.80 4.24 18.67
C GLN A 626 -20.77 4.98 20.02
N SER A 627 -21.70 5.92 20.21
CA SER A 627 -21.87 6.63 21.48
C SER A 627 -22.70 5.78 22.48
N VAL A 628 -22.11 4.66 22.90
CA VAL A 628 -22.61 3.79 23.99
C VAL A 628 -21.62 3.83 25.16
N ARG A 629 -22.10 3.60 26.39
CA ARG A 629 -21.25 3.63 27.58
C ARG A 629 -20.38 2.38 27.67
N ARG A 630 -20.89 1.24 27.20
CA ARG A 630 -20.20 -0.06 27.18
C ARG A 630 -20.28 -0.69 25.79
N THR A 631 -19.34 -1.57 25.46
CA THR A 631 -19.36 -2.32 24.19
C THR A 631 -19.26 -1.41 22.94
N ALA A 632 -18.60 -0.25 23.09
CA ALA A 632 -18.41 0.71 22.01
C ALA A 632 -17.46 0.21 20.91
N ASP A 633 -16.66 -0.80 21.22
CA ASP A 633 -15.71 -1.48 20.33
C ASP A 633 -16.42 -2.40 19.32
N LEU A 634 -17.58 -2.97 19.65
CA LEU A 634 -18.25 -3.98 18.83
C LEU A 634 -18.61 -3.49 17.43
N LEU A 635 -19.35 -2.38 17.32
CA LEU A 635 -19.75 -1.84 16.02
C LEU A 635 -18.50 -1.52 15.18
N PHE A 636 -17.55 -0.79 15.77
CA PHE A 636 -16.34 -0.34 15.10
C PHE A 636 -15.50 -1.53 14.59
N THR A 637 -15.16 -2.48 15.46
CA THR A 637 -14.27 -3.58 15.12
C THR A 637 -14.92 -4.54 14.13
N CYS A 638 -16.19 -4.91 14.35
CA CYS A 638 -16.85 -5.88 13.45
C CYS A 638 -17.16 -5.28 12.07
N SER A 639 -17.55 -4.00 11.99
CA SER A 639 -17.69 -3.32 10.69
C SER A 639 -16.35 -3.22 9.96
N ALA A 640 -15.26 -2.88 10.66
CA ALA A 640 -13.92 -2.85 10.09
C ALA A 640 -13.48 -4.23 9.56
N LEU A 641 -13.67 -5.30 10.36
CA LEU A 641 -13.34 -6.66 9.92
C LEU A 641 -14.12 -7.06 8.67
N ALA A 642 -15.42 -6.74 8.60
CA ALA A 642 -16.28 -7.12 7.48
C ALA A 642 -16.03 -6.30 6.21
N CYS A 643 -15.57 -5.06 6.32
CA CYS A 643 -15.31 -4.19 5.17
C CYS A 643 -13.87 -4.20 4.68
N ALA A 644 -12.93 -4.76 5.45
CA ALA A 644 -11.51 -4.80 5.08
C ALA A 644 -11.34 -5.56 3.76
N ARG A 645 -10.42 -5.09 2.91
CA ARG A 645 -9.98 -5.86 1.73
C ARG A 645 -8.91 -6.87 2.13
N ARG A 646 -8.08 -6.52 3.12
CA ARG A 646 -6.96 -7.37 3.55
C ARG A 646 -6.68 -7.26 5.04
N ILE A 647 -6.63 -8.41 5.70
CA ILE A 647 -6.25 -8.54 7.10
C ILE A 647 -4.89 -9.25 7.15
N ALA A 648 -3.95 -8.71 7.93
CA ALA A 648 -2.66 -9.32 8.18
C ALA A 648 -2.52 -9.69 9.67
N LEU A 649 -1.95 -10.87 9.93
CA LEU A 649 -1.67 -11.34 11.28
C LEU A 649 -0.20 -11.12 11.64
N LEU A 650 0.05 -10.91 12.93
CA LEU A 650 1.35 -11.04 13.59
C LEU A 650 1.21 -12.03 14.73
N ASP A 651 1.90 -13.16 14.62
CA ASP A 651 1.93 -14.19 15.67
C ASP A 651 2.99 -13.85 16.74
N GLU A 652 2.90 -12.62 17.26
CA GLU A 652 3.82 -12.05 18.24
C GLU A 652 3.02 -11.40 19.37
N VAL A 653 3.40 -11.68 20.62
CA VAL A 653 2.77 -11.08 21.79
C VAL A 653 3.31 -9.66 21.95
N LEU A 654 2.49 -8.66 21.62
CA LEU A 654 2.91 -7.24 21.63
C LEU A 654 2.15 -6.39 22.67
N TYR A 655 1.23 -7.00 23.41
CA TYR A 655 0.34 -6.32 24.35
C TYR A 655 -0.01 -7.25 25.51
N ARG A 656 -0.09 -6.67 26.70
CA ARG A 656 -0.45 -7.34 27.95
C ARG A 656 -1.73 -6.74 28.50
N TYR A 657 -2.78 -7.54 28.47
CA TYR A 657 -4.10 -7.18 28.99
C TYR A 657 -4.19 -7.48 30.48
N ARG A 658 -4.43 -6.48 31.31
CA ARG A 658 -4.46 -6.62 32.76
C ARG A 658 -5.81 -7.20 33.24
N ILE A 659 -5.75 -8.25 34.04
CA ILE A 659 -6.93 -8.91 34.63
C ILE A 659 -6.92 -8.82 36.16
N ASN A 660 -8.07 -9.09 36.78
CA ASN A 660 -8.28 -9.03 38.24
C ASN A 660 -8.04 -7.63 38.86
N ASN A 661 -8.19 -6.57 38.06
CA ASN A 661 -8.20 -5.18 38.50
C ASN A 661 -9.57 -4.83 39.16
N PRO A 662 -9.62 -4.51 40.47
CA PRO A 662 -10.87 -4.19 41.16
C PRO A 662 -11.54 -2.89 40.68
N ALA A 663 -10.81 -2.02 39.96
CA ALA A 663 -11.33 -0.79 39.35
C ALA A 663 -11.82 -0.99 37.90
N SER A 664 -11.80 -2.23 37.37
CA SER A 664 -12.19 -2.51 35.98
C SER A 664 -13.66 -2.21 35.68
N ALA A 665 -13.94 -1.78 34.44
CA ALA A 665 -15.29 -1.51 33.93
C ALA A 665 -16.27 -2.70 34.08
N PHE A 666 -15.76 -3.94 34.17
CA PHE A 666 -16.57 -5.14 34.44
C PHE A 666 -17.33 -5.09 35.79
N ALA A 667 -16.93 -4.22 36.72
CA ALA A 667 -17.63 -4.04 37.99
C ALA A 667 -18.98 -3.30 37.88
N THR A 668 -19.28 -2.68 36.73
CA THR A 668 -20.43 -1.76 36.54
C THR A 668 -21.50 -2.27 35.58
N SER A 669 -21.60 -3.59 35.39
CA SER A 669 -22.42 -4.21 34.33
C SER A 669 -23.89 -3.78 34.33
N ASP A 670 -24.47 -3.58 35.51
CA ASP A 670 -25.87 -3.18 35.69
C ASP A 670 -26.19 -1.72 35.31
N SER A 671 -25.18 -0.86 35.11
CA SER A 671 -25.39 0.58 34.82
C SER A 671 -25.90 0.88 33.40
N ALA A 672 -25.66 -0.03 32.46
CA ALA A 672 -26.07 0.09 31.05
C ALA A 672 -26.36 -1.31 30.46
N PRO A 673 -27.43 -1.99 30.91
CA PRO A 673 -27.66 -3.41 30.62
C PRO A 673 -28.00 -3.71 29.15
N LEU A 674 -28.42 -2.70 28.36
CA LEU A 674 -28.85 -2.88 26.97
C LEU A 674 -27.86 -2.33 25.92
N ASP A 675 -26.73 -1.75 26.32
CA ASP A 675 -25.77 -1.17 25.37
C ASP A 675 -25.24 -2.20 24.37
N PHE A 676 -24.93 -3.42 24.82
CA PHE A 676 -24.49 -4.50 23.94
C PHE A 676 -25.57 -4.86 22.90
N TYR A 677 -26.85 -4.85 23.28
CA TYR A 677 -27.97 -5.11 22.37
C TYR A 677 -28.08 -4.02 21.30
N HIS A 678 -27.93 -2.76 21.69
CA HIS A 678 -27.91 -1.63 20.76
C HIS A 678 -26.70 -1.68 19.81
N ALA A 679 -25.54 -2.12 20.29
CA ALA A 679 -24.35 -2.32 19.46
C ALA A 679 -24.56 -3.42 18.41
N PHE A 680 -25.16 -4.56 18.78
CA PHE A 680 -25.50 -5.62 17.82
C PHE A 680 -26.55 -5.20 16.79
N CYS A 681 -27.56 -4.42 17.21
CA CYS A 681 -28.54 -3.86 16.29
C CYS A 681 -27.87 -2.93 15.27
N ALA A 682 -27.02 -2.02 15.74
CA ALA A 682 -26.27 -1.13 14.86
C ALA A 682 -25.33 -1.88 13.90
N LEU A 683 -24.66 -2.94 14.38
CA LEU A 683 -23.83 -3.78 13.52
C LEU A 683 -24.66 -4.47 12.44
N LYS A 684 -25.84 -5.01 12.80
CA LYS A 684 -26.74 -5.63 11.81
C LYS A 684 -27.16 -4.62 10.74
N ASP A 685 -27.58 -3.43 11.16
CA ASP A 685 -28.04 -2.39 10.24
C ASP A 685 -26.90 -1.96 9.31
N PHE A 686 -25.71 -1.74 9.85
CA PHE A 686 -24.51 -1.46 9.08
C PHE A 686 -24.25 -2.55 8.02
N LEU A 687 -24.27 -3.83 8.42
CA LEU A 687 -24.04 -4.94 7.49
C LEU A 687 -25.13 -5.00 6.40
N CYS A 688 -26.39 -4.72 6.73
CA CYS A 688 -27.47 -4.66 5.74
C CYS A 688 -27.29 -3.49 4.77
N GLU A 689 -27.00 -2.29 5.27
CA GLU A 689 -26.80 -1.07 4.48
C GLU A 689 -25.63 -1.20 3.49
N HIS A 690 -24.58 -1.94 3.87
CA HIS A 690 -23.42 -2.19 3.03
C HIS A 690 -23.54 -3.46 2.15
N GLY A 691 -24.67 -4.16 2.21
CA GLY A 691 -24.88 -5.39 1.43
C GLY A 691 -24.03 -6.59 1.90
N LEU A 692 -23.50 -6.55 3.11
CA LEU A 692 -22.59 -7.54 3.69
C LEU A 692 -23.30 -8.56 4.60
N TYR A 693 -24.57 -8.31 4.98
CA TYR A 693 -25.27 -9.14 5.95
C TYR A 693 -25.38 -10.60 5.50
N GLU A 694 -25.76 -10.88 4.26
CA GLU A 694 -25.90 -12.27 3.78
C GLU A 694 -24.57 -13.04 3.82
N THR A 695 -23.46 -12.38 3.50
CA THR A 695 -22.11 -12.96 3.57
C THR A 695 -21.73 -13.34 5.00
N TYR A 696 -21.98 -12.46 5.97
CA TYR A 696 -21.55 -12.64 7.36
C TYR A 696 -22.67 -13.07 8.31
N GLN A 697 -23.85 -13.43 7.79
CA GLN A 697 -25.06 -13.70 8.58
C GLN A 697 -24.82 -14.75 9.66
N ARG A 698 -24.13 -15.85 9.30
CA ARG A 698 -23.85 -16.96 10.21
C ARG A 698 -22.97 -16.54 11.38
N THR A 699 -21.85 -15.88 11.11
CA THR A 699 -20.93 -15.42 12.17
C THR A 699 -21.58 -14.32 13.01
N PHE A 700 -22.34 -13.41 12.40
CA PHE A 700 -23.11 -12.38 13.10
C PHE A 700 -24.06 -12.98 14.12
N ARG A 701 -24.93 -13.92 13.70
CA ARG A 701 -25.94 -14.50 14.59
C ARG A 701 -25.31 -15.32 15.72
N ASN A 702 -24.23 -16.07 15.44
CA ASN A 702 -23.47 -16.78 16.47
C ASN A 702 -22.82 -15.81 17.48
N TRP A 703 -22.24 -14.71 17.00
CA TRP A 703 -21.63 -13.70 17.85
C TRP A 703 -22.67 -12.94 18.70
N ALA A 704 -23.82 -12.58 18.12
CA ALA A 704 -24.95 -11.99 18.84
C ALA A 704 -25.49 -12.91 19.94
N SER A 705 -25.54 -14.22 19.68
CA SER A 705 -25.96 -15.22 20.65
C SER A 705 -24.97 -15.36 21.81
N ASP A 706 -23.68 -15.34 21.51
CA ASP A 706 -22.61 -15.36 22.52
C ASP A 706 -22.64 -14.09 23.37
N GLY A 707 -22.76 -12.93 22.74
CA GLY A 707 -22.91 -11.63 23.40
C GLY A 707 -24.12 -11.56 24.32
N PHE A 708 -25.27 -12.10 23.91
CA PHE A 708 -26.46 -12.22 24.77
C PHE A 708 -26.18 -13.08 26.01
N ARG A 709 -25.62 -14.28 25.83
CA ARG A 709 -25.30 -15.18 26.96
C ARG A 709 -24.30 -14.51 27.91
N ALA A 710 -23.18 -14.01 27.38
CA ALA A 710 -22.10 -13.43 28.17
C ALA A 710 -22.59 -12.24 29.00
N ASN A 711 -23.34 -11.31 28.38
CA ASN A 711 -23.86 -10.14 29.09
C ASN A 711 -24.94 -10.49 30.11
N LEU A 712 -25.81 -11.47 29.81
CA LEU A 712 -26.79 -11.92 30.78
C LEU A 712 -26.12 -12.56 32.01
N MET A 713 -25.05 -13.36 31.82
CA MET A 713 -24.37 -14.06 32.91
C MET A 713 -23.57 -13.16 33.86
N VAL A 714 -23.19 -11.94 33.45
CA VAL A 714 -22.43 -10.98 34.27
C VAL A 714 -23.31 -9.93 34.98
N MET A 715 -24.64 -10.00 34.81
CA MET A 715 -25.56 -9.17 35.57
C MET A 715 -25.48 -9.50 37.07
N ARG A 716 -25.57 -8.47 37.92
CA ARG A 716 -25.43 -8.62 39.38
C ARG A 716 -26.75 -8.45 40.13
N SER A 717 -27.70 -7.73 39.54
CA SER A 717 -29.04 -7.48 40.11
C SER A 717 -30.14 -8.20 39.34
N LEU A 718 -31.21 -8.56 40.06
CA LEU A 718 -32.41 -9.15 39.49
C LEU A 718 -33.04 -8.25 38.41
N ASP A 719 -33.00 -6.94 38.61
CA ASP A 719 -33.53 -5.95 37.66
C ASP A 719 -32.69 -5.90 36.37
N GLY A 720 -31.36 -6.04 36.47
CA GLY A 720 -30.49 -6.20 35.30
C GLY A 720 -30.85 -7.44 34.48
N PHE A 721 -30.97 -8.61 35.13
CA PHE A 721 -31.39 -9.85 34.46
C PHE A 721 -32.76 -9.70 33.77
N ARG A 722 -33.75 -9.16 34.49
CA ARG A 722 -35.10 -8.95 33.94
C ARG A 722 -35.09 -7.99 32.77
N THR A 723 -34.33 -6.90 32.84
CA THR A 723 -34.25 -5.90 31.78
C THR A 723 -33.73 -6.52 30.48
N VAL A 724 -32.62 -7.25 30.55
CA VAL A 724 -32.03 -7.92 29.38
C VAL A 724 -32.95 -9.00 28.82
N LEU A 725 -33.44 -9.90 29.68
CA LEU A 725 -34.25 -11.03 29.21
C LEU A 725 -35.61 -10.59 28.66
N SER A 726 -36.26 -9.59 29.26
CA SER A 726 -37.51 -9.03 28.76
C SER A 726 -37.30 -8.41 27.38
N LYS A 727 -36.25 -7.60 27.19
CA LYS A 727 -35.92 -7.01 25.89
C LYS A 727 -35.70 -8.06 24.80
N PHE A 728 -35.02 -9.15 25.12
CA PHE A 728 -34.78 -10.23 24.16
C PHE A 728 -36.05 -11.01 23.80
N LYS A 729 -36.95 -11.22 24.77
CA LYS A 729 -38.25 -11.85 24.54
C LYS A 729 -39.22 -10.96 23.76
N GLU A 730 -39.20 -9.66 24.00
CA GLU A 730 -40.04 -8.69 23.29
C GLU A 730 -39.63 -8.58 21.81
N GLU A 731 -38.32 -8.44 21.55
CA GLU A 731 -37.85 -8.26 20.18
C GLU A 731 -36.44 -8.77 19.89
N GLY A 732 -35.56 -8.87 20.89
CA GLY A 732 -34.13 -9.06 20.63
C GLY A 732 -33.78 -10.35 19.88
N PHE A 733 -34.43 -11.47 20.19
CA PHE A 733 -34.20 -12.73 19.46
C PHE A 733 -34.56 -12.61 17.97
N ALA A 734 -35.71 -12.02 17.67
CA ALA A 734 -36.18 -11.83 16.29
C ALA A 734 -35.37 -10.75 15.56
N ARG A 735 -35.06 -9.64 16.23
CA ARG A 735 -34.30 -8.50 15.68
C ARG A 735 -32.90 -8.91 15.26
N LEU A 736 -32.22 -9.70 16.09
CA LEU A 736 -30.88 -10.21 15.82
C LEU A 736 -30.89 -11.56 15.07
N GLU A 737 -32.08 -12.09 14.75
CA GLU A 737 -32.32 -13.37 14.06
C GLU A 737 -31.64 -14.58 14.73
N ILE A 738 -31.52 -14.54 16.06
CA ILE A 738 -30.99 -15.65 16.86
C ILE A 738 -31.95 -16.83 16.84
N ASP A 739 -33.26 -16.55 16.79
CA ASP A 739 -34.34 -17.54 16.69
C ASP A 739 -34.39 -18.27 15.33
N ARG A 740 -33.69 -17.75 14.31
CA ARG A 740 -33.64 -18.31 12.95
C ARG A 740 -32.41 -19.17 12.67
N ILE A 741 -31.46 -19.28 13.61
CA ILE A 741 -30.26 -20.11 13.42
C ILE A 741 -30.64 -21.60 13.48
N GLY A 742 -30.41 -22.35 12.40
CA GLY A 742 -30.58 -23.81 12.41
C GLY A 742 -29.54 -24.52 13.27
N GLU A 743 -29.87 -25.69 13.84
CA GLU A 743 -28.98 -26.46 14.75
C GLU A 743 -27.58 -26.70 14.15
N GLY A 744 -27.47 -26.94 12.84
CA GLY A 744 -26.19 -27.17 12.14
C GLY A 744 -25.35 -25.91 11.86
N GLU A 745 -25.86 -24.71 12.15
CA GLU A 745 -25.17 -23.44 11.91
C GLU A 745 -24.43 -22.91 13.13
N TRP A 746 -24.68 -23.47 14.32
CA TRP A 746 -24.04 -23.08 15.58
C TRP A 746 -22.61 -23.60 15.68
N PHE A 747 -21.70 -22.79 16.23
CA PHE A 747 -20.33 -23.26 16.54
C PHE A 747 -20.27 -24.07 17.83
N GLU A 748 -21.10 -23.71 18.81
CA GLU A 748 -21.12 -24.36 20.12
C GLU A 748 -22.53 -24.82 20.49
N LYS A 749 -22.69 -26.13 20.69
CA LYS A 749 -23.96 -26.73 21.06
C LYS A 749 -24.52 -26.18 22.38
N ASP A 750 -23.65 -25.89 23.33
CA ASP A 750 -24.08 -25.37 24.64
C ASP A 750 -24.67 -23.96 24.52
N HIS A 751 -24.22 -23.16 23.54
CA HIS A 751 -24.77 -21.83 23.26
C HIS A 751 -26.14 -21.92 22.61
N TYR A 752 -26.30 -22.87 21.68
CA TYR A 752 -27.60 -23.21 21.09
C TYR A 752 -28.60 -23.63 22.15
N ASP A 753 -28.27 -24.64 22.96
CA ASP A 753 -29.14 -25.18 24.00
C ASP A 753 -29.58 -24.05 24.98
N PHE A 754 -28.66 -23.13 25.32
CA PHE A 754 -28.97 -21.97 26.17
C PHE A 754 -29.96 -21.01 25.50
N CYS A 755 -29.69 -20.56 24.27
CA CYS A 755 -30.55 -19.59 23.59
C CYS A 755 -31.92 -20.19 23.26
N ARG A 756 -31.97 -21.47 22.85
CA ARG A 756 -33.23 -22.20 22.63
C ARG A 756 -34.06 -22.28 23.89
N TYR A 757 -33.45 -22.60 25.03
CA TYR A 757 -34.16 -22.61 26.30
C TYR A 757 -34.78 -21.24 26.60
N MET A 758 -34.03 -20.15 26.40
CA MET A 758 -34.53 -18.79 26.61
C MET A 758 -35.63 -18.37 25.65
N ILE A 759 -35.64 -18.90 24.42
CA ILE A 759 -36.68 -18.63 23.42
C ILE A 759 -37.96 -19.40 23.75
N GLU A 760 -37.86 -20.66 24.17
CA GLU A 760 -38.99 -21.58 24.33
C GLU A 760 -39.76 -21.41 25.65
N HIS A 761 -39.08 -20.96 26.71
CA HIS A 761 -39.65 -20.85 28.06
C HIS A 761 -40.12 -19.44 28.35
N ASP A 762 -40.93 -19.22 29.38
CA ASP A 762 -41.36 -17.86 29.74
C ASP A 762 -40.27 -17.05 30.48
N LEU A 763 -40.58 -15.81 30.90
CA LEU A 763 -39.63 -14.93 31.59
C LEU A 763 -39.19 -15.51 32.95
N GLU A 764 -40.12 -16.08 33.71
CA GLU A 764 -39.85 -16.59 35.07
C GLU A 764 -39.06 -17.90 35.02
N GLU A 765 -39.39 -18.78 34.06
CA GLU A 765 -38.65 -20.02 33.79
C GLU A 765 -37.22 -19.73 33.33
N GLY A 766 -37.04 -18.78 32.40
CA GLY A 766 -35.72 -18.33 31.94
C GLY A 766 -34.90 -17.71 33.06
N LEU A 767 -35.52 -16.83 33.86
CA LEU A 767 -34.89 -16.21 35.02
C LEU A 767 -34.47 -17.26 36.06
N TYR A 768 -35.35 -18.21 36.37
CA TYR A 768 -35.02 -19.32 37.26
C TYR A 768 -33.84 -20.15 36.73
N PHE A 769 -33.80 -20.45 35.43
CA PHE A 769 -32.71 -21.20 34.82
C PHE A 769 -31.37 -20.48 34.96
N VAL A 770 -31.30 -19.18 34.66
CA VAL A 770 -30.05 -18.39 34.83
C VAL A 770 -29.65 -18.32 36.30
N LEU A 771 -30.58 -17.97 37.19
CA LEU A 771 -30.32 -17.86 38.63
C LEU A 771 -29.91 -19.20 39.25
N SER A 772 -30.37 -20.33 38.70
CA SER A 772 -29.92 -21.66 39.12
C SER A 772 -28.48 -21.97 38.71
N ARG A 773 -27.98 -21.34 37.64
CA ARG A 773 -26.59 -21.47 37.15
C ARG A 773 -25.61 -20.50 37.81
N VAL A 774 -26.06 -19.29 38.14
CA VAL A 774 -25.26 -18.23 38.81
C VAL A 774 -25.05 -18.53 40.32
N LYS A 775 -25.61 -19.62 40.83
CA LYS A 775 -25.81 -19.91 42.26
C LYS A 775 -24.57 -20.36 43.05
N ALA A 776 -23.50 -19.56 43.02
CA ALA A 776 -22.36 -19.75 43.91
C ALA A 776 -22.18 -18.67 45.00
N GLU A 777 -22.63 -17.41 44.88
CA GLU A 777 -22.12 -16.38 45.83
C GLU A 777 -23.06 -15.29 46.38
N ASN A 778 -24.37 -15.23 46.09
CA ASN A 778 -25.21 -14.08 46.53
C ASN A 778 -26.49 -14.44 47.32
N ASN A 779 -26.63 -13.87 48.54
CA ASN A 779 -27.68 -14.20 49.53
C ASN A 779 -29.08 -13.68 49.17
N GLU A 780 -29.19 -12.57 48.43
CA GLU A 780 -30.50 -12.00 48.03
C GLU A 780 -31.22 -12.86 46.98
N LEU A 781 -30.46 -13.50 46.07
CA LEU A 781 -30.97 -14.38 45.01
C LEU A 781 -31.53 -15.71 45.57
N MET A 782 -31.10 -16.12 46.75
CA MET A 782 -31.60 -17.33 47.44
C MET A 782 -33.05 -17.18 47.92
N THR A 783 -33.45 -15.96 48.29
CA THR A 783 -34.79 -15.67 48.82
C THR A 783 -35.83 -15.60 47.69
N TYR A 784 -35.47 -15.04 46.53
CA TYR A 784 -36.35 -15.01 45.35
C TYR A 784 -36.58 -16.41 44.76
N SER A 785 -35.51 -17.21 44.60
CA SER A 785 -35.63 -18.59 44.10
C SER A 785 -36.44 -19.51 45.03
N SER A 786 -36.59 -19.14 46.31
CA SER A 786 -37.39 -19.89 47.29
C SER A 786 -38.84 -19.41 47.36
N GLY A 787 -39.14 -18.20 46.86
CA GLY A 787 -40.50 -17.70 46.60
C GLY A 787 -41.17 -18.39 45.41
N ILE A 788 -40.47 -18.51 44.27
CA ILE A 788 -40.97 -19.22 43.07
C ILE A 788 -41.27 -20.71 43.36
N ARG A 789 -40.59 -21.32 44.34
CA ARG A 789 -40.84 -22.71 44.79
C ARG A 789 -42.25 -22.95 45.35
N LYS A 790 -43.03 -21.92 45.67
CA LYS A 790 -44.34 -22.07 46.32
C LYS A 790 -45.54 -22.08 45.37
N ASP A 791 -45.44 -21.60 44.13
CA ASP A 791 -46.62 -21.31 43.29
C ASP A 791 -46.80 -22.14 42.00
N HIS A 792 -45.91 -23.08 41.66
CA HIS A 792 -46.08 -23.90 40.44
C HIS A 792 -46.01 -25.41 40.69
N SER A 793 -46.96 -26.14 40.09
CA SER A 793 -47.11 -27.60 40.12
C SER A 793 -45.93 -28.30 39.42
N ASP A 794 -45.15 -28.99 40.25
CA ASP A 794 -44.04 -29.93 40.02
C ASP A 794 -43.21 -29.89 38.71
N PRO A 795 -42.27 -28.93 38.59
CA PRO A 795 -41.12 -28.95 37.66
C PRO A 795 -39.91 -29.79 38.16
N ARG A 796 -40.03 -30.51 39.27
CA ARG A 796 -38.87 -31.12 39.99
C ARG A 796 -38.31 -32.35 39.30
N VAL A 797 -39.09 -33.00 38.44
CA VAL A 797 -38.67 -34.21 37.71
C VAL A 797 -37.75 -33.85 36.54
N LEU A 798 -38.11 -32.82 35.76
CA LEU A 798 -37.33 -32.40 34.58
C LEU A 798 -36.00 -31.71 34.96
N ALA A 799 -36.03 -30.87 36.01
CA ALA A 799 -34.84 -30.16 36.50
C ALA A 799 -33.80 -31.10 37.16
N ARG A 800 -34.25 -32.19 37.81
CA ARG A 800 -33.34 -33.22 38.36
C ARG A 800 -32.69 -34.07 37.27
N GLU A 801 -33.40 -34.35 36.18
CA GLU A 801 -32.85 -35.11 35.05
C GLU A 801 -31.80 -34.29 34.25
N LEU A 802 -32.03 -32.99 34.07
CA LEU A 802 -31.08 -32.07 33.40
C LEU A 802 -29.86 -31.72 34.26
N ALA A 803 -30.04 -31.46 35.56
CA ALA A 803 -28.93 -31.16 36.47
C ALA A 803 -27.93 -32.33 36.59
N THR A 804 -28.42 -33.58 36.54
CA THR A 804 -27.55 -34.76 36.67
C THR A 804 -26.74 -35.04 35.39
N ARG A 805 -27.23 -34.63 34.21
CA ARG A 805 -26.50 -34.76 32.94
C ARG A 805 -25.46 -33.66 32.72
N VAL A 806 -25.72 -32.43 33.20
CA VAL A 806 -24.81 -31.29 33.04
C VAL A 806 -23.68 -31.30 34.08
N ILE A 807 -23.94 -31.73 35.32
CA ILE A 807 -22.91 -31.77 36.39
C ILE A 807 -21.81 -32.80 36.12
N ARG A 808 -22.06 -33.85 35.32
CA ARG A 808 -21.01 -34.79 34.91
C ARG A 808 -20.07 -34.25 33.82
N LYS A 809 -20.47 -33.19 33.11
CA LYS A 809 -19.66 -32.57 32.04
C LYS A 809 -18.99 -31.25 32.48
N ALA A 810 -19.52 -30.57 33.49
CA ALA A 810 -18.98 -29.33 34.04
C ALA A 810 -17.75 -29.50 34.97
N ARG A 811 -17.31 -30.73 35.29
CA ARG A 811 -16.07 -30.96 36.06
C ARG A 811 -14.80 -31.04 35.22
N SER A 812 -14.87 -30.88 33.90
CA SER A 812 -13.69 -30.81 33.01
C SER A 812 -13.45 -29.42 32.39
N THR A 813 -14.25 -28.41 32.71
CA THR A 813 -14.17 -27.11 32.02
C THR A 813 -14.44 -25.96 33.00
N ILE A 814 -13.64 -25.92 34.07
CA ILE A 814 -13.33 -24.67 34.78
C ILE A 814 -11.80 -24.56 34.76
N ARG A 815 -11.33 -24.33 33.55
CA ARG A 815 -10.09 -23.65 33.16
C ARG A 815 -10.43 -23.10 31.78
N LEU A 816 -10.81 -21.84 31.74
CA LEU A 816 -10.65 -20.90 30.63
C LEU A 816 -10.91 -19.52 31.22
#